data_AF-A0A2S4VWR2-F1
#
_entry.id   AF-A0A2S4VWR2-F1
#
_cell.length_a   1.000
_cell.length_b   1.000
_cell.length_c   1.000
_cell.angle_alpha   90.00
_cell.angle_beta   90.00
_cell.angle_gamma   90.00
#
_symmetry.space_group_name_H-M   'P 1'
#
loop_
_entity.id
_entity.type
_entity.pdbx_description
1 polymer ?
#
loop_
_entity_poly.entity_id
_entity_poly.type
_entity_poly.pdbx_seq_one_letter_code
_entity_poly.pdbx_strand_id
1 'polypeptide(L)'
;MDDIPSNIAKAVLICKQLQGMNVTPKEFIDLFLKSKKSTELATRRKLWFNQQGANSTISLLRIIRDGFMGNSYGQGRWKQFIAEEASQILLDTKVNRATSDIAPYMSSQHVTPLYFTERSKGKREQAIIQDDCPFLYNIISTYLNDGIHPPADPPPQILNDSLGQPSDPADLPLEADTRGETMEMPSDAFEAQIFESEGIAYASEKSSAHQRFRRNHHLATTICSMVMFSKNRRNNGIQLHNGIRFLACGVSERYKTGHVTQQVTNLGPFICIDNLDIMEKVHKVAVGHRSMMYHGTWGYLQLPNQKLLESLDQSELNLNTYLQAIKDVPSMPIDPQAFMQTPAEEDLYYDVWLSQIARVLQEYIAVPAEREGAISTEPPVVEQISCQIPSIYMLKLMDESDDSAEGIGQVMESVQRQSGLTPEEFFARLQPMDADLATIKNFNSLRDIRSPSDFDENNMNNIIFQLGGAHTLWNIAQTIFTTHFGDPSNEYDLGAWRLLEGLGIPHDKVLQKKDFTLMLQQLELVHKATLYYCLRVVMNINTEPVSLDPQQLPTAEWNAIIVECYNRFCSPQARARAADLKSPKQHNLVVRLQEFSTVVEANNAMKAGDIGRLMNVWKMWSVMAQSLPGLTHYASYLPRLVLLLNEILPPSLSKLLKHNLLFSPSGRPGHFVAKDFYLENCNYWLKFFFNRGGVGTDIQRLKELYSTNIILLQSMFHSLQVDSGKNRIYQSHKNSLDLRSLQMFWGMAHDQDLAEEYTNRRGGGRKKP
;
A
#
# COMPACT_ATOMS: atom_id res chain seq x y z
N MET A 1 60.79 60.25 -3.75
CA MET A 1 59.51 60.83 -4.21
C MET A 1 58.93 59.81 -5.15
N ASP A 2 58.14 58.90 -4.59
CA ASP A 2 57.27 58.00 -5.35
C ASP A 2 55.84 58.45 -5.05
N ASP A 3 55.08 58.62 -6.12
CA ASP A 3 53.80 59.30 -6.18
C ASP A 3 52.76 58.50 -5.38
N ILE A 4 52.56 58.87 -4.11
CA ILE A 4 51.55 58.26 -3.25
C ILE A 4 50.18 58.55 -3.90
N PRO A 5 49.38 57.52 -4.26
CA PRO A 5 48.08 57.72 -4.90
C PRO A 5 47.25 58.79 -4.20
N SER A 6 46.65 59.73 -4.95
CA SER A 6 45.95 60.94 -4.44
C SER A 6 45.06 60.70 -3.21
N ASN A 7 44.43 59.53 -3.12
CA ASN A 7 43.56 59.17 -2.00
C ASN A 7 44.33 58.80 -0.70
N ILE A 8 45.52 58.21 -0.81
CA ILE A 8 46.39 57.93 0.35
C ILE A 8 46.98 59.23 0.89
N ALA A 9 47.37 60.16 0.01
CA ALA A 9 47.83 61.50 0.42
C ALA A 9 46.73 62.27 1.19
N LYS A 10 45.47 62.17 0.75
CA LYS A 10 44.31 62.72 1.47
C LYS A 10 44.10 62.06 2.84
N ALA A 11 44.20 60.73 2.92
CA ALA A 11 44.05 60.02 4.20
C ALA A 11 45.14 60.42 5.20
N VAL A 12 46.40 60.55 4.75
CA VAL A 12 47.53 61.02 5.59
C VAL A 12 47.29 62.45 6.08
N LEU A 13 46.78 63.34 5.23
CA LEU A 13 46.45 64.71 5.63
C LEU A 13 45.36 64.74 6.70
N ILE A 14 44.30 63.95 6.54
CA ILE A 14 43.20 63.85 7.51
C ILE A 14 43.74 63.32 8.85
N CYS A 15 44.57 62.27 8.84
CA CYS A 15 45.18 61.75 10.06
C CYS A 15 46.05 62.78 10.79
N LYS A 16 46.82 63.61 10.06
CA LYS A 16 47.63 64.69 10.65
C LYS A 16 46.75 65.76 11.31
N GLN A 17 45.61 66.11 10.71
CA GLN A 17 44.65 67.05 11.29
C GLN A 17 44.01 66.49 12.56
N LEU A 18 43.60 65.21 12.54
CA LEU A 18 43.07 64.52 13.71
C LEU A 18 44.10 64.49 14.86
N GLN A 19 45.37 64.18 14.55
CA GLN A 19 46.48 64.24 15.51
C GLN A 19 46.67 65.63 16.11
N GLY A 20 46.60 66.69 15.30
CA GLY A 20 46.67 68.08 15.78
C GLY A 20 45.52 68.45 16.74
N MET A 21 44.37 67.78 16.63
CA MET A 21 43.23 67.92 17.52
C MET A 21 43.27 66.95 18.72
N ASN A 22 44.34 66.17 18.88
CA ASN A 22 44.48 65.12 19.88
C ASN A 22 43.36 64.07 19.83
N VAL A 23 42.86 63.76 18.62
CA VAL A 23 41.83 62.75 18.35
C VAL A 23 42.43 61.67 17.46
N THR A 24 42.28 60.39 17.82
CA THR A 24 42.68 59.27 16.98
C THR A 24 41.63 59.00 15.89
N PRO A 25 41.99 58.36 14.76
CA PRO A 25 41.00 57.96 13.75
C PRO A 25 39.86 57.08 14.31
N LYS A 26 40.13 56.24 15.31
CA LYS A 26 39.11 55.42 15.99
C LYS A 26 38.15 56.27 16.81
N GLU A 27 38.67 57.21 17.61
CA GLU A 27 37.86 58.14 18.39
C GLU A 27 37.04 59.06 17.50
N PHE A 28 37.59 59.51 16.36
CA PHE A 28 36.84 60.26 15.36
C PHE A 28 35.66 59.46 14.81
N ILE A 29 35.87 58.20 14.42
CA ILE A 29 34.81 57.31 13.93
C ILE A 29 33.76 57.07 15.03
N ASP A 30 34.19 56.84 16.27
CA ASP A 30 33.27 56.65 17.41
C ASP A 30 32.39 57.89 17.65
N LEU A 31 33.01 59.08 17.69
CA LEU A 31 32.32 60.36 17.83
C LEU A 31 31.38 60.62 16.65
N PHE A 32 31.81 60.33 15.42
CA PHE A 32 31.00 60.48 14.22
C PHE A 32 29.75 59.59 14.24
N LEU A 33 29.92 58.31 14.61
CA LEU A 33 28.82 57.34 14.61
C LEU A 33 27.88 57.49 15.82
N LYS A 34 28.36 57.95 16.99
CA LYS A 34 27.55 58.06 18.22
C LYS A 34 26.95 59.45 18.48
N SER A 35 27.49 60.52 17.90
CA SER A 35 27.05 61.89 18.23
C SER A 35 25.60 62.15 17.82
N LYS A 36 24.72 62.37 18.81
CA LYS A 36 23.29 62.70 18.60
C LYS A 36 23.00 64.20 18.55
N LYS A 37 24.00 65.06 18.83
CA LYS A 37 23.80 66.50 19.09
C LYS A 37 23.98 67.41 17.86
N SER A 38 24.60 66.93 16.79
CA SER A 38 24.82 67.71 15.55
C SER A 38 23.93 67.20 14.41
N THR A 39 23.13 68.10 13.84
CA THR A 39 22.29 67.84 12.65
C THR A 39 23.11 67.52 11.41
N GLU A 40 24.30 68.12 11.29
CA GLU A 40 25.22 67.91 10.18
C GLU A 40 25.84 66.50 10.20
N LEU A 41 26.28 66.05 11.37
CA LEU A 41 26.78 64.69 11.56
C LEU A 41 25.65 63.65 11.44
N ALA A 42 24.45 63.98 11.93
CA ALA A 42 23.28 63.10 11.83
C ALA A 42 22.89 62.83 10.36
N THR A 43 22.93 63.84 9.50
CA THR A 43 22.59 63.70 8.07
C THR A 43 23.61 62.82 7.33
N ARG A 44 24.91 63.01 7.60
CA ARG A 44 25.98 62.20 7.00
C ARG A 44 26.01 60.77 7.55
N ARG A 45 25.69 60.56 8.83
CA ARG A 45 25.56 59.22 9.43
C ARG A 45 24.40 58.42 8.85
N LYS A 46 23.24 59.04 8.56
CA LYS A 46 22.10 58.35 7.96
C LYS A 46 22.45 57.67 6.63
N LEU A 47 23.40 58.24 5.87
CA LEU A 47 23.90 57.67 4.63
C LEU A 47 24.67 56.36 4.82
N TRP A 48 25.17 56.05 6.03
CA TRP A 48 25.88 54.79 6.30
C TRP A 48 24.92 53.60 6.49
N PHE A 49 23.71 53.86 7.00
CA PHE A 49 22.79 52.79 7.42
C PHE A 49 21.52 52.70 6.57
N ASN A 50 21.37 53.55 5.55
CA ASN A 50 20.25 53.50 4.62
C ASN A 50 20.50 52.49 3.47
N GLN A 51 19.47 52.23 2.65
CA GLN A 51 19.55 51.27 1.54
C GLN A 51 20.68 51.57 0.54
N GLN A 52 21.06 52.84 0.34
CA GLN A 52 22.10 53.23 -0.61
C GLN A 52 23.52 53.02 -0.08
N GLY A 53 23.79 53.27 1.20
CA GLY A 53 25.14 53.17 1.77
C GLY A 53 25.44 51.92 2.58
N ALA A 54 24.43 51.15 3.02
CA ALA A 54 24.62 49.95 3.84
C ALA A 54 25.60 48.94 3.21
N ASN A 55 25.56 48.73 1.89
CA ASN A 55 26.48 47.84 1.18
C ASN A 55 27.96 48.31 1.29
N SER A 56 28.19 49.62 1.21
CA SER A 56 29.53 50.19 1.37
C SER A 56 30.02 50.11 2.82
N THR A 57 29.11 50.26 3.79
CA THR A 57 29.41 50.10 5.22
C THR A 57 29.73 48.65 5.57
N ILE A 58 29.00 47.67 5.03
CA ILE A 58 29.33 46.25 5.17
C ILE A 58 30.70 45.94 4.54
N SER A 59 31.00 46.52 3.38
CA SER A 59 32.33 46.40 2.75
C SER A 59 33.45 46.93 3.66
N LEU A 60 33.22 48.07 4.33
CA LEU A 60 34.17 48.61 5.32
C LEU A 60 34.36 47.67 6.52
N LEU A 61 33.28 47.06 7.03
CA LEU A 61 33.36 46.05 8.09
C LEU A 61 34.17 44.82 7.67
N ARG A 62 34.09 44.40 6.39
CA ARG A 62 34.92 43.31 5.85
C ARG A 62 36.41 43.68 5.82
N ILE A 63 36.75 44.92 5.46
CA ILE A 63 38.14 45.40 5.52
C ILE A 63 38.67 45.38 6.96
N ILE A 64 37.83 45.80 7.93
CA ILE A 64 38.19 45.74 9.35
C ILE A 64 38.40 44.28 9.78
N ARG A 65 37.50 43.37 9.41
CA ARG A 65 37.64 41.92 9.65
C ARG A 65 38.99 41.42 9.13
N ASP A 66 39.36 41.74 7.91
CA ASP A 66 40.59 41.23 7.28
C ASP A 66 41.84 41.62 8.08
N GLY A 67 41.83 42.81 8.71
CA GLY A 67 42.86 43.21 9.66
C GLY A 67 42.94 42.33 10.91
N PHE A 68 41.80 41.86 11.44
CA PHE A 68 41.77 40.89 12.55
C PHE A 68 42.20 39.48 12.11
N MET A 69 41.97 39.10 10.85
CA MET A 69 42.31 37.78 10.35
C MET A 69 43.82 37.54 10.17
N GLY A 70 44.64 38.60 10.25
CA GLY A 70 46.09 38.53 10.03
C GLY A 70 46.92 37.81 11.11
N ASN A 71 46.36 37.51 12.30
CA ASN A 71 47.04 36.72 13.33
C ASN A 71 46.06 35.94 14.21
N SER A 72 46.54 34.93 14.93
CA SER A 72 45.71 34.02 15.74
C SER A 72 44.93 34.74 16.86
N TYR A 73 45.53 35.74 17.50
CA TYR A 73 44.86 36.54 18.54
C TYR A 73 43.67 37.33 17.97
N GLY A 74 43.87 38.01 16.84
CA GLY A 74 42.84 38.78 16.15
C GLY A 74 41.71 37.89 15.63
N GLN A 75 42.04 36.71 15.08
CA GLN A 75 41.06 35.70 14.67
C GLN A 75 40.18 35.26 15.83
N GLY A 76 40.78 35.01 17.01
CA GLY A 76 40.05 34.65 18.22
C GLY A 76 39.07 35.75 18.66
N ARG A 77 39.52 37.02 18.67
CA ARG A 77 38.69 38.17 19.05
C ARG A 77 37.53 38.41 18.07
N TRP A 78 37.76 38.23 16.77
CA TRP A 78 36.71 38.36 15.77
C TRP A 78 35.65 37.26 15.90
N LYS A 79 36.07 36.00 16.08
CA LYS A 79 35.15 34.87 16.32
C LYS A 79 34.29 35.09 17.57
N GLN A 80 34.89 35.59 18.65
CA GLN A 80 34.15 35.93 19.87
C GLN A 80 33.09 37.00 19.61
N PHE A 81 33.45 38.10 18.94
CA PHE A 81 32.52 39.18 18.60
C PHE A 81 31.33 38.67 17.76
N ILE A 82 31.59 37.87 16.71
CA ILE A 82 30.51 37.29 15.89
C ILE A 82 29.63 36.34 16.69
N ALA A 83 30.19 35.56 17.61
CA ALA A 83 29.41 34.68 18.49
C ALA A 83 28.49 35.48 19.43
N GLU A 84 28.98 36.59 19.99
CA GLU A 84 28.19 37.50 20.84
C GLU A 84 27.03 38.13 20.05
N GLU A 85 27.29 38.68 18.86
CA GLU A 85 26.25 39.28 17.99
C GLU A 85 25.23 38.24 17.49
N ALA A 86 25.68 37.05 17.07
CA ALA A 86 24.79 35.97 16.65
C ALA A 86 23.89 35.49 17.79
N SER A 87 24.43 35.42 19.02
CA SER A 87 23.65 35.08 20.21
C SER A 87 22.56 36.14 20.47
N GLN A 88 22.89 37.42 20.31
CA GLN A 88 21.92 38.49 20.53
C GLN A 88 20.76 38.45 19.52
N ILE A 89 21.05 38.18 18.24
CA ILE A 89 20.02 37.98 17.20
C ILE A 89 19.06 36.83 17.59
N LEU A 90 19.61 35.72 18.08
CA LEU A 90 18.81 34.57 18.54
C LEU A 90 18.00 34.86 19.82
N LEU A 91 18.49 35.75 20.68
CA LEU A 91 17.77 36.18 21.89
C LEU A 91 16.59 37.10 21.54
N ASP A 92 16.75 37.98 20.56
CA ASP A 92 15.75 38.96 20.12
C ASP A 92 14.64 38.35 19.24
N THR A 93 14.84 37.14 18.71
CA THR A 93 13.86 36.42 17.91
C THR A 93 12.61 36.09 18.74
N LYS A 94 11.44 36.60 18.33
CA LYS A 94 10.15 36.35 18.97
C LYS A 94 9.45 35.16 18.30
N VAL A 95 9.11 34.14 19.09
CA VAL A 95 8.35 32.97 18.60
C VAL A 95 6.89 33.37 18.37
N ASN A 96 6.33 32.96 17.22
CA ASN A 96 4.95 33.23 16.86
C ASN A 96 3.99 32.48 17.80
N ARG A 97 2.87 33.12 18.19
CA ARG A 97 1.97 32.63 19.27
C ARG A 97 0.61 32.17 18.76
N ALA A 98 0.46 31.98 17.45
CA ALA A 98 -0.82 31.61 16.85
C ALA A 98 -1.30 30.22 17.35
N THR A 99 -2.60 30.11 17.61
CA THR A 99 -3.30 28.86 17.95
C THR A 99 -4.08 28.38 16.73
N SER A 100 -3.65 27.28 16.12
CA SER A 100 -4.30 26.59 14.99
C SER A 100 -3.83 25.13 14.95
N ASP A 101 -4.38 24.30 14.06
CA ASP A 101 -3.92 22.91 13.83
C ASP A 101 -2.48 22.80 13.30
N ILE A 102 -1.85 23.94 13.02
CA ILE A 102 -0.48 24.11 12.53
C ILE A 102 0.39 24.78 13.63
N ALA A 103 -0.17 25.00 14.82
CA ALA A 103 0.54 25.69 15.88
C ALA A 103 1.82 24.94 16.27
N PRO A 104 2.94 25.66 16.52
CA PRO A 104 4.15 25.06 17.07
C PRO A 104 3.89 24.35 18.42
N TYR A 105 2.96 24.89 19.21
CA TYR A 105 2.50 24.32 20.47
C TYR A 105 1.10 23.71 20.33
N MET A 106 0.95 22.49 20.81
CA MET A 106 -0.34 21.81 20.93
C MET A 106 -0.55 21.30 22.37
N SER A 107 -1.76 21.51 22.90
CA SER A 107 -2.15 20.98 24.21
C SER A 107 -2.68 19.56 24.06
N SER A 108 -2.35 18.67 25.01
CA SER A 108 -2.87 17.30 25.03
C SER A 108 -4.40 17.22 25.15
N GLN A 109 -5.07 18.30 25.61
CA GLN A 109 -6.53 18.36 25.70
C GLN A 109 -7.22 18.65 24.35
N HIS A 110 -6.49 19.19 23.37
CA HIS A 110 -7.05 19.65 22.10
C HIS A 110 -6.39 18.98 20.89
N VAL A 111 -5.39 18.11 21.12
CA VAL A 111 -4.67 17.43 20.04
C VAL A 111 -5.59 16.43 19.35
N THR A 112 -5.62 16.48 18.01
CA THR A 112 -6.40 15.56 17.16
C THR A 112 -5.46 14.79 16.24
N PRO A 113 -5.89 13.65 15.64
CA PRO A 113 -5.09 12.92 14.67
C PRO A 113 -4.58 13.78 13.50
N LEU A 114 -5.34 14.81 13.11
CA LEU A 114 -4.98 15.75 12.04
C LEU A 114 -3.65 16.47 12.30
N TYR A 115 -3.29 16.69 13.58
CA TYR A 115 -2.04 17.33 13.96
C TYR A 115 -0.81 16.49 13.55
N PHE A 116 -0.91 15.17 13.48
CA PHE A 116 0.20 14.26 13.20
C PHE A 116 0.36 13.89 11.72
N THR A 117 -0.48 14.46 10.84
CA THR A 117 -0.39 14.30 9.39
C THR A 117 0.89 14.94 8.82
N GLU A 118 1.46 14.39 7.74
CA GLU A 118 2.66 14.92 7.09
C GLU A 118 2.45 16.35 6.56
N ARG A 119 1.23 16.71 6.18
CA ARG A 119 0.78 18.05 5.77
C ARG A 119 0.86 19.03 6.93
N SER A 120 0.31 18.66 8.09
CA SER A 120 0.40 19.49 9.29
C SER A 120 1.86 19.61 9.77
N LYS A 121 2.64 18.54 9.64
CA LYS A 121 4.09 18.54 9.92
C LYS A 121 4.85 19.47 8.98
N GLY A 122 4.67 19.36 7.67
CA GLY A 122 5.33 20.19 6.67
C GLY A 122 4.99 21.68 6.83
N LYS A 123 3.73 22.01 7.16
CA LYS A 123 3.36 23.40 7.47
C LYS A 123 4.04 23.93 8.74
N ARG A 124 4.22 23.09 9.78
CA ARG A 124 5.00 23.46 10.97
C ARG A 124 6.47 23.69 10.63
N GLU A 125 7.07 22.83 9.81
CA GLU A 125 8.46 23.01 9.34
C GLU A 125 8.61 24.33 8.57
N GLN A 126 7.64 24.66 7.71
CA GLN A 126 7.65 25.92 6.97
C GLN A 126 7.56 27.14 7.89
N ALA A 127 6.72 27.10 8.93
CA ALA A 127 6.63 28.17 9.93
C ALA A 127 7.95 28.37 10.70
N ILE A 128 8.68 27.28 10.99
CA ILE A 128 10.01 27.35 11.62
C ILE A 128 10.99 28.12 10.73
N ILE A 129 10.96 27.86 9.42
CA ILE A 129 11.88 28.41 8.44
C ILE A 129 11.58 29.88 8.15
N GLN A 130 10.31 30.24 8.02
CA GLN A 130 9.92 31.57 7.56
C GLN A 130 9.75 32.56 8.71
N ASP A 131 9.14 32.13 9.82
CA ASP A 131 8.61 33.03 10.82
C ASP A 131 9.30 32.89 12.19
N ASP A 132 9.52 31.66 12.66
CA ASP A 132 9.92 31.45 14.06
C ASP A 132 11.44 31.48 14.29
N CYS A 133 12.24 30.89 13.40
CA CYS A 133 13.69 30.79 13.59
C CYS A 133 14.53 30.83 12.29
N PRO A 134 14.27 31.78 11.36
CA PRO A 134 14.97 31.84 10.06
C PRO A 134 16.49 31.96 10.21
N PHE A 135 16.97 32.74 11.18
CA PHE A 135 18.42 32.97 11.37
C PHE A 135 19.17 31.71 11.77
N LEU A 136 18.65 30.95 12.75
CA LEU A 136 19.26 29.69 13.19
C LEU A 136 19.20 28.63 12.10
N TYR A 137 18.05 28.51 11.43
CA TYR A 137 17.87 27.61 10.31
C TYR A 137 18.90 27.88 9.22
N ASN A 138 19.08 29.15 8.83
CA ASN A 138 20.02 29.52 7.78
C ASN A 138 21.47 29.18 8.15
N ILE A 139 21.88 29.39 9.41
CA ILE A 139 23.24 29.01 9.88
C ILE A 139 23.45 27.50 9.76
N ILE A 140 22.52 26.71 10.31
CA ILE A 140 22.63 25.25 10.33
C ILE A 140 22.55 24.70 8.91
N SER A 141 21.58 25.15 8.13
CA SER A 141 21.39 24.73 6.74
C SER A 141 22.60 25.07 5.87
N THR A 142 23.19 26.26 6.03
CA THR A 142 24.42 26.64 5.31
C THR A 142 25.59 25.73 5.70
N TYR A 143 25.73 25.43 6.99
CA TYR A 143 26.79 24.54 7.47
C TYR A 143 26.62 23.10 6.97
N LEU A 144 25.40 22.57 6.97
CA LEU A 144 25.10 21.21 6.50
C LEU A 144 25.22 21.07 4.98
N ASN A 145 24.94 22.14 4.24
CA ASN A 145 24.96 22.16 2.77
C ASN A 145 26.26 22.73 2.19
N ASP A 146 27.36 22.76 2.95
CA ASP A 146 28.65 23.17 2.41
C ASP A 146 29.05 22.28 1.20
N GLY A 147 29.35 22.90 0.08
CA GLY A 147 29.60 22.22 -1.19
C GLY A 147 28.35 21.61 -1.90
N ILE A 148 27.14 21.87 -1.41
CA ILE A 148 25.86 21.42 -2.02
C ILE A 148 25.05 22.64 -2.43
N HIS A 149 24.81 22.81 -3.73
CA HIS A 149 23.95 23.88 -4.22
C HIS A 149 22.46 23.55 -4.03
N PRO A 150 21.63 24.51 -3.58
CA PRO A 150 20.19 24.32 -3.50
C PRO A 150 19.64 24.03 -4.91
N PRO A 151 18.66 23.12 -5.01
CA PRO A 151 18.01 22.81 -6.28
C PRO A 151 17.30 24.06 -6.84
N ALA A 152 17.29 24.19 -8.17
CA ALA A 152 16.66 25.33 -8.86
C ALA A 152 15.13 25.33 -8.68
N ASP A 153 14.54 24.16 -8.46
CA ASP A 153 13.13 23.97 -8.17
C ASP A 153 12.90 23.84 -6.66
N PRO A 154 11.85 24.46 -6.10
CA PRO A 154 11.46 24.23 -4.71
C PRO A 154 11.17 22.74 -4.51
N PRO A 155 11.50 22.17 -3.32
CA PRO A 155 11.22 20.77 -3.05
C PRO A 155 9.72 20.48 -3.28
N PRO A 156 9.37 19.35 -3.92
CA PRO A 156 7.97 18.96 -4.09
C PRO A 156 7.26 19.01 -2.75
N GLN A 157 6.17 19.78 -2.67
CA GLN A 157 5.27 19.67 -1.53
C GLN A 157 4.70 18.25 -1.57
N ILE A 158 5.12 17.38 -0.66
CA ILE A 158 4.47 16.09 -0.46
C ILE A 158 3.10 16.42 0.14
N LEU A 159 2.11 16.60 -0.73
CA LEU A 159 0.71 16.69 -0.39
C LEU A 159 0.10 15.33 -0.73
N ASN A 160 0.20 14.38 0.19
CA ASN A 160 -0.70 13.23 0.22
C ASN A 160 -0.68 12.63 1.62
N ASP A 161 -1.66 13.03 2.45
CA ASP A 161 -2.00 12.33 3.68
C ASP A 161 -3.38 11.72 3.55
N SER A 162 -3.44 10.41 3.42
CA SER A 162 -4.68 9.65 3.67
C SER A 162 -4.76 9.32 5.16
N LEU A 163 -5.04 10.33 5.97
CA LEU A 163 -5.66 10.18 7.31
C LEU A 163 -6.93 11.03 7.47
N GLY A 164 -7.32 11.78 6.44
CA GLY A 164 -8.62 12.45 6.33
C GLY A 164 -9.36 11.93 5.10
N GLN A 165 -10.69 11.82 5.19
CA GLN A 165 -11.55 11.61 4.02
C GLN A 165 -11.11 12.55 2.89
N PRO A 166 -10.89 12.07 1.65
CA PRO A 166 -10.78 12.96 0.51
C PRO A 166 -12.14 13.66 0.38
N SER A 167 -12.15 14.97 0.61
CA SER A 167 -13.36 15.79 0.44
C SER A 167 -13.57 16.16 -1.02
N ASP A 168 -12.57 15.94 -1.88
CA ASP A 168 -12.60 16.29 -3.30
C ASP A 168 -12.03 15.15 -4.19
N PRO A 169 -12.68 14.79 -5.31
CA PRO A 169 -12.14 13.84 -6.29
C PRO A 169 -10.82 14.29 -6.94
N ALA A 170 -10.45 15.57 -6.81
CA ALA A 170 -9.19 16.13 -7.29
C ALA A 170 -7.98 15.81 -6.37
N ASP A 171 -8.21 15.29 -5.16
CA ASP A 171 -7.18 14.84 -4.22
C ASP A 171 -6.73 13.37 -4.47
N LEU A 172 -7.22 12.73 -5.55
CA LEU A 172 -6.73 11.42 -5.96
C LEU A 172 -5.33 11.55 -6.58
N PRO A 173 -4.34 10.71 -6.22
CA PRO A 173 -3.04 10.71 -6.88
C PRO A 173 -3.24 10.42 -8.38
N LEU A 174 -2.81 11.35 -9.23
CA LEU A 174 -2.52 11.03 -10.62
C LEU A 174 -1.46 9.90 -10.64
N GLU A 175 -1.65 8.88 -11.49
CA GLU A 175 -0.57 7.93 -11.80
C GLU A 175 0.70 8.74 -12.09
N ALA A 176 1.76 8.54 -11.29
CA ALA A 176 2.98 9.30 -11.47
C ALA A 176 3.55 9.00 -12.86
N ASP A 177 3.67 10.04 -13.70
CA ASP A 177 4.48 9.99 -14.91
C ASP A 177 5.94 9.75 -14.47
N THR A 178 6.41 8.51 -14.60
CA THR A 178 7.72 8.01 -14.13
C THR A 178 8.92 8.59 -14.89
N ARG A 179 8.72 9.67 -15.66
CA ARG A 179 9.76 10.36 -16.44
C ARG A 179 10.69 11.16 -15.53
N GLY A 180 11.54 10.48 -14.75
CA GLY A 180 12.62 11.16 -14.03
C GLY A 180 13.18 10.47 -12.79
N GLU A 181 12.46 9.55 -12.17
CA GLU A 181 12.81 8.98 -10.86
C GLU A 181 13.49 7.59 -10.98
N THR A 182 14.38 7.26 -10.04
CA THR A 182 14.97 5.92 -9.92
C THR A 182 14.30 5.19 -8.76
N MET A 183 13.61 4.08 -9.05
CA MET A 183 13.08 3.19 -8.02
C MET A 183 14.23 2.57 -7.23
N GLU A 184 14.18 2.72 -5.90
CA GLU A 184 15.03 1.95 -5.01
C GLU A 184 14.36 0.60 -4.75
N MET A 185 14.97 -0.45 -5.29
CA MET A 185 14.61 -1.80 -4.89
C MET A 185 15.22 -2.10 -3.52
N PRO A 186 14.44 -2.60 -2.55
CA PRO A 186 14.98 -3.01 -1.27
C PRO A 186 16.04 -4.09 -1.47
N SER A 187 17.19 -3.95 -0.80
CA SER A 187 18.25 -4.96 -0.85
C SER A 187 17.88 -6.23 -0.09
N ASP A 188 16.94 -6.13 0.85
CA ASP A 188 16.45 -7.24 1.65
C ASP A 188 15.20 -7.85 1.02
N ALA A 189 15.23 -9.15 0.77
CA ALA A 189 14.14 -9.86 0.11
C ALA A 189 12.82 -9.80 0.90
N PHE A 190 12.90 -9.76 2.24
CA PHE A 190 11.71 -9.66 3.09
C PHE A 190 11.05 -8.29 2.96
N GLU A 191 11.87 -7.23 2.95
CA GLU A 191 11.42 -5.86 2.72
C GLU A 191 10.83 -5.67 1.31
N ALA A 192 11.44 -6.28 0.29
CA ALA A 192 10.92 -6.27 -1.08
C ALA A 192 9.54 -6.94 -1.18
N GLN A 193 9.35 -8.09 -0.53
CA GLN A 193 8.07 -8.81 -0.54
C GLN A 193 6.96 -8.01 0.15
N ILE A 194 7.26 -7.34 1.27
CA ILE A 194 6.31 -6.44 1.94
C ILE A 194 5.88 -5.33 0.98
N PHE A 195 6.84 -4.66 0.36
CA PHE A 195 6.59 -3.52 -0.52
C PHE A 195 5.77 -3.91 -1.76
N GLU A 196 6.06 -5.08 -2.33
CA GLU A 196 5.26 -5.66 -3.40
C GLU A 196 3.83 -5.97 -2.94
N SER A 197 3.66 -6.58 -1.77
CA SER A 197 2.35 -6.94 -1.21
C SER A 197 1.45 -5.73 -0.90
N GLU A 198 2.06 -4.60 -0.54
CA GLU A 198 1.37 -3.33 -0.29
C GLU A 198 1.23 -2.44 -1.53
N GLY A 199 1.88 -2.82 -2.64
CA GLY A 199 1.96 -1.99 -3.84
C GLY A 199 2.63 -0.65 -3.55
N ILE A 200 3.74 -0.64 -2.82
CA ILE A 200 4.51 0.55 -2.47
C ILE A 200 5.94 0.37 -2.94
N ALA A 201 6.52 1.42 -3.50
CA ALA A 201 7.97 1.53 -3.65
C ALA A 201 8.45 2.87 -3.11
N TYR A 202 9.75 2.96 -2.91
CA TYR A 202 10.42 4.22 -2.68
C TYR A 202 11.21 4.60 -3.91
N ALA A 203 11.06 5.82 -4.38
CA ALA A 203 12.00 6.40 -5.32
C ALA A 203 12.98 7.32 -4.61
N SER A 204 14.20 7.31 -5.12
CA SER A 204 15.13 8.41 -4.94
C SER A 204 15.23 9.22 -6.22
N GLU A 205 15.23 10.55 -6.06
CA GLU A 205 15.53 11.46 -7.16
C GLU A 205 16.96 11.23 -7.66
N LYS A 206 17.17 11.29 -8.98
CA LYS A 206 18.45 10.99 -9.66
C LYS A 206 19.67 11.78 -9.14
N SER A 207 19.46 12.91 -8.45
CA SER A 207 20.55 13.71 -7.92
C SER A 207 20.78 13.44 -6.43
N SER A 208 21.90 12.74 -6.12
CA SER A 208 22.36 12.56 -4.74
C SER A 208 22.51 13.88 -3.96
N ALA A 209 22.66 15.01 -4.65
CA ALA A 209 22.71 16.34 -4.04
C ALA A 209 21.34 16.81 -3.54
N HIS A 210 20.25 16.54 -4.27
CA HIS A 210 18.88 16.91 -3.85
C HIS A 210 18.44 16.11 -2.63
N GLN A 211 18.71 14.79 -2.64
CA GLN A 211 18.42 13.93 -1.48
C GLN A 211 19.21 14.37 -0.23
N ARG A 212 20.51 14.66 -0.38
CA ARG A 212 21.32 15.22 0.72
C ARG A 212 20.76 16.55 1.19
N PHE A 213 20.35 17.44 0.29
CA PHE A 213 19.76 18.73 0.62
C PHE A 213 18.45 18.56 1.41
N ARG A 214 17.53 17.67 0.99
CA ARG A 214 16.28 17.39 1.73
C ARG A 214 16.54 16.81 3.12
N ARG A 215 17.47 15.86 3.25
CA ARG A 215 17.86 15.32 4.56
C ARG A 215 18.46 16.39 5.46
N ASN A 216 19.35 17.23 4.92
CA ASN A 216 19.95 18.35 5.64
C ASN A 216 18.91 19.40 6.05
N HIS A 217 17.93 19.65 5.18
CA HIS A 217 16.79 20.52 5.46
C HIS A 217 16.00 19.99 6.66
N HIS A 218 15.59 18.72 6.65
CA HIS A 218 14.85 18.11 7.76
C HIS A 218 15.67 18.06 9.06
N LEU A 219 16.98 17.84 8.97
CA LEU A 219 17.87 17.90 10.13
C LEU A 219 17.92 19.33 10.72
N ALA A 220 18.05 20.35 9.87
CA ALA A 220 18.10 21.74 10.29
C ALA A 220 16.78 22.19 10.95
N THR A 221 15.62 21.83 10.36
CA THR A 221 14.30 22.13 10.94
C THR A 221 14.11 21.42 12.29
N THR A 222 14.52 20.16 12.40
CA THR A 222 14.47 19.38 13.64
C THR A 222 15.31 20.00 14.74
N ILE A 223 16.57 20.40 14.47
CA ILE A 223 17.43 21.06 15.46
C ILE A 223 16.79 22.38 15.92
N CYS A 224 16.24 23.18 15.00
CA CYS A 224 15.55 24.42 15.35
C CYS A 224 14.35 24.16 16.27
N SER A 225 13.53 23.16 15.96
CA SER A 225 12.41 22.77 16.82
C SER A 225 12.88 22.32 18.22
N MET A 226 13.95 21.53 18.33
CA MET A 226 14.51 21.10 19.61
C MET A 226 15.03 22.27 20.46
N VAL A 227 15.75 23.22 19.84
CA VAL A 227 16.25 24.42 20.52
C VAL A 227 15.09 25.29 20.99
N MET A 228 14.07 25.49 20.16
CA MET A 228 12.88 26.27 20.53
C MET A 228 12.08 25.62 21.66
N PHE A 229 11.89 24.30 21.62
CA PHE A 229 11.27 23.56 22.72
C PHE A 229 12.06 23.75 24.02
N SER A 230 13.39 23.67 23.95
CA SER A 230 14.26 23.78 25.13
C SER A 230 14.22 25.19 25.74
N LYS A 231 14.13 26.24 24.91
CA LYS A 231 14.13 27.64 25.36
C LYS A 231 12.82 28.08 26.03
N ASN A 232 11.65 27.62 25.55
CA ASN A 232 10.35 28.13 26.03
C ASN A 232 9.21 27.08 26.08
N ARG A 233 9.45 25.83 25.69
CA ARG A 233 8.49 24.70 25.65
C ARG A 233 7.19 24.93 24.85
N ARG A 234 7.05 26.07 24.16
CA ARG A 234 5.94 26.41 23.27
C ARG A 234 6.16 25.96 21.82
N ASN A 235 6.99 24.94 21.63
CA ASN A 235 7.14 24.23 20.36
C ASN A 235 7.28 22.74 20.66
N ASN A 236 6.17 22.04 20.90
CA ASN A 236 6.16 20.66 21.40
C ASN A 236 5.69 19.65 20.34
N GLY A 237 5.54 20.06 19.08
CA GLY A 237 5.05 19.17 18.03
C GLY A 237 5.88 17.89 17.86
N ILE A 238 7.21 18.02 17.79
CA ILE A 238 8.11 16.86 17.70
C ILE A 238 8.06 16.01 18.97
N GLN A 239 8.03 16.63 20.14
CA GLN A 239 8.01 15.92 21.43
C GLN A 239 6.68 15.18 21.65
N LEU A 240 5.55 15.75 21.23
CA LEU A 240 4.25 15.08 21.24
C LEU A 240 4.22 13.91 20.26
N HIS A 241 4.72 14.12 19.04
CA HIS A 241 4.80 13.06 18.03
C HIS A 241 5.64 11.89 18.53
N ASN A 242 6.86 12.17 19.00
CA ASN A 242 7.74 11.15 19.58
C ASN A 242 7.14 10.54 20.86
N GLY A 243 6.48 11.33 21.70
CA GLY A 243 5.83 10.85 22.93
C GLY A 243 4.73 9.84 22.64
N ILE A 244 3.87 10.09 21.65
CA ILE A 244 2.85 9.14 21.21
C ILE A 244 3.48 7.91 20.56
N ARG A 245 4.51 8.11 19.72
CA ARG A 245 5.24 7.01 19.11
C ARG A 245 5.84 6.09 20.19
N PHE A 246 6.53 6.65 21.17
CA PHE A 246 7.09 5.89 22.29
C PHE A 246 6.02 5.24 23.16
N LEU A 247 4.93 5.96 23.46
CA LEU A 247 3.81 5.43 24.24
C LEU A 247 3.23 4.17 23.60
N ALA A 248 2.95 4.22 22.30
CA ALA A 248 2.42 3.10 21.56
C ALA A 248 3.48 2.00 21.30
N CYS A 249 4.76 2.36 21.21
CA CYS A 249 5.87 1.41 21.36
C CYS A 249 6.11 0.99 22.82
N GLY A 250 5.08 1.03 23.67
CA GLY A 250 5.03 0.46 25.02
C GLY A 250 5.87 1.15 26.08
N VAL A 251 6.20 2.43 25.91
CA VAL A 251 6.82 3.23 26.98
C VAL A 251 5.80 3.57 28.10
N SER A 252 4.53 3.17 27.98
CA SER A 252 3.64 3.02 29.14
C SER A 252 2.66 1.84 29.00
N GLU A 253 2.53 1.06 30.07
CA GLU A 253 1.72 -0.17 30.21
C GLU A 253 0.19 0.06 30.21
N ARG A 254 -0.38 0.82 29.28
CA ARG A 254 -1.85 1.04 29.26
C ARG A 254 -2.50 0.53 28.00
N TYR A 255 -2.76 -0.77 28.01
CA TYR A 255 -3.71 -1.45 27.13
C TYR A 255 -5.15 -0.99 27.44
N LYS A 256 -5.87 -0.49 26.44
CA LYS A 256 -7.32 -0.32 26.47
C LYS A 256 -7.93 -0.63 25.10
N THR A 257 -8.04 -1.92 24.77
CA THR A 257 -8.93 -2.41 23.69
C THR A 257 -10.42 -2.37 24.10
N GLY A 258 -10.72 -2.24 25.39
CA GLY A 258 -12.08 -2.35 25.94
C GLY A 258 -13.07 -1.21 25.63
N HIS A 259 -12.75 -0.25 24.75
CA HIS A 259 -13.68 0.83 24.38
C HIS A 259 -14.28 0.68 22.96
N VAL A 260 -13.85 -0.29 22.16
CA VAL A 260 -14.29 -0.43 20.77
C VAL A 260 -15.59 -1.24 20.64
N THR A 261 -15.93 -2.09 21.62
CA THR A 261 -17.04 -3.05 21.55
C THR A 261 -18.42 -2.54 22.01
N GLN A 262 -18.56 -1.23 22.26
CA GLN A 262 -19.80 -0.64 22.82
C GLN A 262 -20.82 -0.08 21.79
N GLN A 263 -20.53 -0.09 20.48
CA GLN A 263 -21.37 0.65 19.53
C GLN A 263 -22.62 -0.09 19.00
N VAL A 264 -22.66 -1.44 19.01
CA VAL A 264 -23.85 -2.20 18.58
C VAL A 264 -24.12 -3.32 19.57
N THR A 265 -25.31 -3.34 20.19
CA THR A 265 -25.63 -4.27 21.27
C THR A 265 -25.85 -5.71 20.80
N ASN A 266 -26.21 -5.93 19.52
CA ASN A 266 -26.69 -7.21 19.01
C ASN A 266 -25.76 -7.87 17.96
N LEU A 267 -24.79 -7.13 17.44
CA LEU A 267 -23.83 -7.53 16.41
C LEU A 267 -22.41 -7.20 16.89
N GLY A 268 -21.52 -8.19 16.86
CA GLY A 268 -20.10 -8.01 17.14
C GLY A 268 -19.32 -7.43 15.95
N PRO A 269 -18.08 -6.96 16.17
CA PRO A 269 -17.18 -6.62 15.07
C PRO A 269 -16.89 -7.85 14.20
N PHE A 270 -16.47 -7.63 12.96
CA PHE A 270 -15.92 -8.71 12.14
C PHE A 270 -14.53 -9.07 12.64
N ILE A 271 -14.26 -10.36 12.88
CA ILE A 271 -12.99 -10.82 13.41
C ILE A 271 -12.27 -11.66 12.35
N CYS A 272 -11.12 -11.21 11.88
CA CYS A 272 -10.26 -12.02 11.02
C CYS A 272 -9.16 -12.65 11.87
N ILE A 273 -9.01 -13.97 11.82
CA ILE A 273 -7.94 -14.70 12.50
C ILE A 273 -7.19 -15.59 11.52
N ASP A 274 -5.93 -15.83 11.84
CA ASP A 274 -5.06 -16.73 11.11
C ASP A 274 -3.94 -17.25 12.00
N ASN A 275 -3.36 -18.38 11.62
CA ASN A 275 -2.22 -18.95 12.32
C ASN A 275 -0.96 -18.10 12.11
N LEU A 276 -0.11 -18.05 13.13
CA LEU A 276 1.15 -17.32 13.09
C LEU A 276 2.29 -18.21 13.55
N ASP A 277 3.02 -18.73 12.57
CA ASP A 277 4.25 -19.47 12.79
C ASP A 277 5.49 -18.56 12.74
N ILE A 278 6.26 -18.54 13.82
CA ILE A 278 7.52 -17.78 13.91
C ILE A 278 8.63 -18.68 14.43
N MET A 279 9.74 -18.73 13.71
CA MET A 279 10.94 -19.41 14.20
C MET A 279 11.70 -18.51 15.18
N GLU A 280 11.64 -18.84 16.46
CA GLU A 280 12.49 -18.24 17.48
C GLU A 280 13.91 -18.78 17.32
N LYS A 281 14.85 -17.94 16.88
CA LYS A 281 16.24 -18.34 16.64
C LYS A 281 17.08 -18.08 17.88
N VAL A 282 17.68 -19.14 18.43
CA VAL A 282 18.61 -19.03 19.55
C VAL A 282 20.05 -19.08 19.03
N HIS A 283 20.84 -18.05 19.34
CA HIS A 283 22.20 -17.87 18.80
C HIS A 283 23.24 -18.87 19.36
N LYS A 284 23.12 -19.29 20.62
CA LYS A 284 23.97 -20.31 21.23
C LYS A 284 23.12 -21.52 21.56
N VAL A 285 23.26 -22.55 20.72
CA VAL A 285 22.62 -23.83 20.97
C VAL A 285 23.23 -24.46 22.22
N ALA A 286 22.40 -24.69 23.24
CA ALA A 286 22.75 -25.44 24.44
C ALA A 286 21.64 -26.45 24.76
N VAL A 287 21.87 -27.37 25.69
CA VAL A 287 20.82 -28.30 26.15
C VAL A 287 19.73 -27.47 26.82
N GLY A 288 18.50 -27.54 26.29
CA GLY A 288 17.37 -26.69 26.71
C GLY A 288 17.29 -25.31 26.05
N HIS A 289 18.23 -24.94 25.19
CA HIS A 289 18.24 -23.68 24.44
C HIS A 289 18.48 -23.97 22.95
N ARG A 290 17.40 -24.23 22.22
CA ARG A 290 17.42 -24.50 20.77
C ARG A 290 16.47 -23.54 20.09
N SER A 291 16.65 -23.31 18.79
CA SER A 291 15.62 -22.64 18.01
C SER A 291 14.33 -23.45 18.06
N MET A 292 13.21 -22.79 18.34
CA MET A 292 11.89 -23.41 18.45
C MET A 292 10.93 -22.69 17.51
N MET A 293 9.93 -23.41 17.01
CA MET A 293 8.81 -22.78 16.33
C MET A 293 7.82 -22.32 17.40
N TYR A 294 7.49 -21.04 17.39
CA TYR A 294 6.32 -20.51 18.06
C TYR A 294 5.13 -20.72 17.14
N HIS A 295 4.09 -21.34 17.70
CA HIS A 295 2.81 -21.58 17.06
C HIS A 295 1.77 -20.81 17.86
N GLY A 296 1.21 -19.75 17.28
CA GLY A 296 0.16 -18.96 17.90
C GLY A 296 -0.89 -18.54 16.88
N THR A 297 -1.89 -17.80 17.33
CA THR A 297 -2.96 -17.27 16.47
C THR A 297 -3.00 -15.76 16.61
N TRP A 298 -3.20 -15.07 15.49
CA TRP A 298 -3.30 -13.62 15.51
C TRP A 298 -4.42 -13.14 14.61
N GLY A 299 -4.76 -11.86 14.71
CA GLY A 299 -5.92 -11.34 14.04
C GLY A 299 -6.23 -9.89 14.36
N TYR A 300 -7.34 -9.43 13.83
CA TYR A 300 -7.85 -8.09 14.05
C TYR A 300 -9.38 -8.06 14.07
N LEU A 301 -9.90 -6.97 14.63
CA LEU A 301 -11.29 -6.59 14.63
C LEU A 301 -11.50 -5.52 13.56
N GLN A 302 -12.52 -5.68 12.72
CA GLN A 302 -12.99 -4.68 11.76
C GLN A 302 -14.39 -4.22 12.15
N LEU A 303 -14.57 -2.91 12.26
CA LEU A 303 -15.90 -2.33 12.38
C LEU A 303 -16.55 -2.20 11.00
N PRO A 304 -17.83 -2.58 10.84
CA PRO A 304 -18.54 -2.38 9.58
C PRO A 304 -18.63 -0.90 9.22
N ASN A 305 -18.72 -0.63 7.92
CA ASN A 305 -18.92 0.74 7.44
C ASN A 305 -20.23 1.33 7.99
N GLN A 306 -20.15 2.52 8.60
CA GLN A 306 -21.32 3.14 9.23
C GLN A 306 -22.43 3.50 8.22
N LYS A 307 -22.08 3.98 7.02
CA LYS A 307 -23.06 4.27 5.95
C LYS A 307 -23.74 3.00 5.46
N LEU A 308 -23.00 1.89 5.41
CA LEU A 308 -23.59 0.58 5.11
C LEU A 308 -24.60 0.22 6.19
N LEU A 309 -24.21 0.25 7.47
CA LEU A 309 -25.10 -0.07 8.59
C LEU A 309 -26.37 0.79 8.56
N GLU A 310 -26.26 2.10 8.34
CA GLU A 310 -27.41 3.02 8.26
C GLU A 310 -28.37 2.69 7.09
N SER A 311 -27.90 1.98 6.05
CA SER A 311 -28.71 1.57 4.90
C SER A 311 -29.45 0.24 5.10
N LEU A 312 -29.15 -0.50 6.18
CA LEU A 312 -29.64 -1.86 6.43
C LEU A 312 -30.78 -1.87 7.46
N ASP A 313 -31.67 -2.85 7.35
CA ASP A 313 -32.69 -3.10 8.38
C ASP A 313 -32.03 -3.64 9.65
N GLN A 314 -31.98 -2.81 10.68
CA GLN A 314 -31.39 -3.16 11.98
C GLN A 314 -32.10 -4.33 12.67
N SER A 315 -33.37 -4.59 12.36
CA SER A 315 -34.13 -5.71 12.92
C SER A 315 -33.66 -7.07 12.40
N GLU A 316 -32.92 -7.10 11.27
CA GLU A 316 -32.33 -8.32 10.72
C GLU A 316 -30.90 -8.58 11.23
N LEU A 317 -30.23 -7.57 11.80
CA LEU A 317 -28.81 -7.63 12.19
C LEU A 317 -28.62 -8.15 13.63
N ASN A 318 -29.09 -9.36 13.90
CA ASN A 318 -28.97 -9.99 15.22
C ASN A 318 -28.92 -11.52 15.16
N LEU A 319 -28.50 -12.10 16.29
CA LEU A 319 -28.36 -13.54 16.46
C LEU A 319 -29.68 -14.30 16.23
N ASN A 320 -30.80 -13.83 16.80
CA ASN A 320 -32.07 -14.54 16.67
C ASN A 320 -32.50 -14.66 15.20
N THR A 321 -32.38 -13.58 14.44
CA THR A 321 -32.73 -13.55 13.01
C THR A 321 -31.86 -14.52 12.21
N TYR A 322 -30.56 -14.56 12.49
CA TYR A 322 -29.65 -15.55 11.91
C TYR A 322 -30.08 -16.99 12.25
N LEU A 323 -30.32 -17.30 13.53
CA LEU A 323 -30.72 -18.64 13.96
C LEU A 323 -32.05 -19.09 13.35
N GLN A 324 -33.01 -18.18 13.19
CA GLN A 324 -34.25 -18.49 12.47
C GLN A 324 -34.00 -18.79 11.00
N ALA A 325 -33.12 -18.03 10.33
CA ALA A 325 -32.79 -18.25 8.92
C ALA A 325 -32.12 -19.62 8.69
N ILE A 326 -31.23 -20.04 9.61
CA ILE A 326 -30.53 -21.32 9.46
C ILE A 326 -31.28 -22.53 10.04
N LYS A 327 -32.43 -22.32 10.68
CA LYS A 327 -33.18 -23.37 11.39
C LYS A 327 -33.55 -24.54 10.49
N ASP A 328 -33.96 -24.25 9.26
CA ASP A 328 -34.48 -25.25 8.33
C ASP A 328 -33.38 -25.82 7.41
N VAL A 329 -32.14 -25.32 7.51
CA VAL A 329 -30.99 -25.72 6.68
C VAL A 329 -30.71 -27.24 6.74
N PRO A 330 -30.73 -27.93 7.90
CA PRO A 330 -30.48 -29.37 7.94
C PRO A 330 -31.47 -30.20 7.11
N SER A 331 -32.67 -29.68 6.87
CA SER A 331 -33.73 -30.32 6.08
C SER A 331 -33.98 -29.66 4.72
N MET A 332 -33.25 -28.59 4.39
CA MET A 332 -33.44 -27.82 3.17
C MET A 332 -33.04 -28.67 1.95
N PRO A 333 -33.92 -28.87 0.96
CA PRO A 333 -33.53 -29.49 -0.29
C PRO A 333 -32.59 -28.54 -1.04
N ILE A 334 -31.43 -29.05 -1.45
CA ILE A 334 -30.50 -28.28 -2.28
C ILE A 334 -30.99 -28.34 -3.71
N ASP A 335 -31.45 -27.21 -4.25
CA ASP A 335 -31.72 -27.04 -5.68
C ASP A 335 -30.42 -26.67 -6.39
N PRO A 336 -29.90 -27.52 -7.32
CA PRO A 336 -28.72 -27.19 -8.11
C PRO A 336 -28.84 -25.86 -8.87
N GLN A 337 -30.06 -25.40 -9.19
CA GLN A 337 -30.28 -24.12 -9.86
C GLN A 337 -29.76 -22.92 -9.04
N ALA A 338 -29.68 -23.03 -7.71
CA ALA A 338 -29.11 -21.99 -6.86
C ALA A 338 -27.62 -21.70 -7.13
N PHE A 339 -26.91 -22.63 -7.79
CA PHE A 339 -25.52 -22.46 -8.22
C PHE A 339 -25.37 -22.14 -9.70
N MET A 340 -26.45 -22.24 -10.48
CA MET A 340 -26.44 -21.91 -11.89
C MET A 340 -26.54 -20.39 -12.07
N GLN A 341 -25.96 -19.90 -13.16
CA GLN A 341 -26.12 -18.50 -13.53
C GLN A 341 -27.54 -18.26 -14.02
N THR A 342 -28.17 -17.20 -13.54
CA THR A 342 -29.42 -16.69 -14.14
C THR A 342 -29.14 -16.13 -15.54
N PRO A 343 -30.12 -15.98 -16.43
CA PRO A 343 -29.90 -15.38 -17.75
C PRO A 343 -29.20 -14.02 -17.71
N ALA A 344 -29.53 -13.17 -16.72
CA ALA A 344 -28.87 -11.88 -16.53
C ALA A 344 -27.40 -12.02 -16.07
N GLU A 345 -27.09 -13.03 -15.26
CA GLU A 345 -25.71 -13.33 -14.84
C GLU A 345 -24.89 -13.95 -16.00
N GLU A 346 -25.54 -14.70 -16.90
CA GLU A 346 -24.91 -15.21 -18.13
C GLU A 346 -24.58 -14.07 -19.11
N ASP A 347 -25.53 -13.16 -19.35
CA ASP A 347 -25.32 -11.95 -20.18
C ASP A 347 -24.19 -11.07 -19.61
N LEU A 348 -24.16 -10.90 -18.29
CA LEU A 348 -23.08 -10.20 -17.62
C LEU A 348 -21.74 -10.92 -17.81
N TYR A 349 -21.70 -12.25 -17.68
CA TYR A 349 -20.45 -12.99 -17.85
C TYR A 349 -19.98 -13.00 -19.31
N TYR A 350 -20.90 -12.89 -20.27
CA TYR A 350 -20.58 -12.57 -21.66
C TYR A 350 -19.86 -11.23 -21.78
N ASP A 351 -20.35 -10.17 -21.14
CA ASP A 351 -19.68 -8.86 -21.12
C ASP A 351 -18.31 -8.88 -20.43
N VAL A 352 -18.16 -9.68 -19.37
CA VAL A 352 -16.85 -9.95 -18.72
C VAL A 352 -15.87 -10.52 -19.73
N TRP A 353 -16.28 -11.53 -20.49
CA TRP A 353 -15.47 -12.14 -21.53
C TRP A 353 -15.06 -11.15 -22.62
N LEU A 354 -16.03 -10.37 -23.12
CA LEU A 354 -15.76 -9.33 -24.09
C LEU A 354 -14.74 -8.32 -23.56
N SER A 355 -14.84 -7.95 -22.27
CA SER A 355 -13.91 -7.02 -21.63
C SER A 355 -12.49 -7.57 -21.51
N GLN A 356 -12.32 -8.86 -21.19
CA GLN A 356 -11.01 -9.51 -21.15
C GLN A 356 -10.36 -9.56 -22.55
N ILE A 357 -11.13 -9.88 -23.59
CA ILE A 357 -10.65 -9.89 -24.98
C ILE A 357 -10.32 -8.46 -25.45
N ALA A 358 -11.21 -7.50 -25.18
CA ALA A 358 -11.02 -6.09 -25.51
C ALA A 358 -9.74 -5.53 -24.87
N ARG A 359 -9.46 -5.89 -23.62
CA ARG A 359 -8.25 -5.48 -22.91
C ARG A 359 -6.97 -5.98 -23.61
N VAL A 360 -6.94 -7.25 -24.03
CA VAL A 360 -5.79 -7.81 -24.76
C VAL A 360 -5.67 -7.19 -26.15
N LEU A 361 -6.78 -6.97 -26.85
CA LEU A 361 -6.78 -6.27 -28.14
C LEU A 361 -6.20 -4.85 -27.97
N GLN A 362 -6.61 -4.13 -26.92
CA GLN A 362 -6.17 -2.77 -26.62
C GLN A 362 -4.68 -2.69 -26.29
N GLU A 363 -4.21 -3.61 -25.44
CA GLU A 363 -2.85 -3.62 -24.92
C GLU A 363 -1.81 -3.97 -25.99
N TYR A 364 -2.15 -4.85 -26.96
CA TYR A 364 -1.13 -5.50 -27.79
C TYR A 364 -1.35 -5.44 -29.30
N ILE A 365 -2.52 -5.03 -29.81
CA ILE A 365 -2.82 -5.15 -31.25
C ILE A 365 -3.41 -3.86 -31.83
N ALA A 366 -4.49 -3.34 -31.23
CA ALA A 366 -5.25 -2.25 -31.81
C ALA A 366 -5.91 -1.37 -30.75
N VAL A 367 -6.38 -0.18 -31.13
CA VAL A 367 -7.24 0.69 -30.31
C VAL A 367 -8.44 1.14 -31.13
N PRO A 368 -9.63 1.34 -30.53
CA PRO A 368 -10.78 1.83 -31.28
C PRO A 368 -10.57 3.30 -31.69
N ALA A 369 -11.13 3.67 -32.84
CA ALA A 369 -11.12 5.05 -33.34
C ALA A 369 -11.85 6.01 -32.38
N GLU A 370 -12.99 5.55 -31.86
CA GLU A 370 -13.82 6.28 -30.91
C GLU A 370 -14.06 5.40 -29.68
N ARG A 371 -13.94 5.97 -28.48
CA ARG A 371 -14.25 5.26 -27.22
C ARG A 371 -15.75 5.03 -27.04
N GLU A 372 -16.56 5.95 -27.56
CA GLU A 372 -18.02 5.83 -27.49
C GLU A 372 -18.49 4.70 -28.43
N GLY A 373 -19.35 3.81 -27.92
CA GLY A 373 -19.81 2.65 -28.68
C GLY A 373 -18.80 1.51 -28.84
N ALA A 374 -17.57 1.66 -28.35
CA ALA A 374 -16.59 0.56 -28.27
C ALA A 374 -16.93 -0.39 -27.11
N ILE A 375 -16.76 -1.69 -27.31
CA ILE A 375 -16.76 -2.66 -26.22
C ILE A 375 -15.68 -2.25 -25.21
N SER A 376 -16.11 -2.14 -23.95
CA SER A 376 -15.29 -1.70 -22.82
C SER A 376 -14.17 -2.70 -22.52
N THR A 377 -13.00 -2.21 -22.08
CA THR A 377 -11.93 -3.05 -21.51
C THR A 377 -12.15 -3.36 -20.04
N GLU A 378 -13.15 -2.74 -19.41
CA GLU A 378 -13.56 -2.97 -18.03
C GLU A 378 -14.94 -3.66 -17.99
N PRO A 379 -15.09 -4.73 -17.20
CA PRO A 379 -16.36 -5.44 -17.07
C PRO A 379 -17.44 -4.55 -16.42
N PRO A 380 -18.73 -4.80 -16.70
CA PRO A 380 -19.83 -4.04 -16.11
C PRO A 380 -19.86 -4.16 -14.58
N VAL A 381 -20.17 -3.06 -13.90
CA VAL A 381 -20.28 -3.04 -12.43
C VAL A 381 -21.60 -3.67 -12.00
N VAL A 382 -21.55 -4.58 -11.01
CA VAL A 382 -22.75 -5.22 -10.44
C VAL A 382 -23.04 -4.67 -9.04
N GLU A 383 -22.16 -4.94 -8.08
CA GLU A 383 -22.35 -4.51 -6.70
C GLU A 383 -20.99 -4.18 -6.08
N GLN A 384 -20.65 -2.90 -6.05
CA GLN A 384 -19.39 -2.42 -5.48
C GLN A 384 -19.49 -2.10 -4.00
N ILE A 385 -18.46 -2.53 -3.26
CA ILE A 385 -18.23 -2.18 -1.86
C ILE A 385 -17.68 -0.75 -1.79
N SER A 386 -17.97 -0.03 -0.72
CA SER A 386 -17.41 1.30 -0.47
C SER A 386 -15.88 1.24 -0.33
N CYS A 387 -15.15 2.07 -1.07
CA CYS A 387 -13.71 2.22 -0.92
C CYS A 387 -13.32 3.06 0.31
N GLN A 388 -14.17 3.15 1.33
CA GLN A 388 -13.83 3.89 2.55
C GLN A 388 -12.84 3.05 3.37
N ILE A 389 -11.79 3.70 3.89
CA ILE A 389 -10.81 3.04 4.76
C ILE A 389 -11.53 2.42 5.97
N PRO A 390 -11.36 1.10 6.21
CA PRO A 390 -12.02 0.43 7.33
C PRO A 390 -11.40 0.85 8.68
N SER A 391 -12.19 0.74 9.74
CA SER A 391 -11.67 0.88 11.11
C SER A 391 -11.22 -0.50 11.61
N ILE A 392 -9.89 -0.69 11.66
CA ILE A 392 -9.24 -1.95 12.04
C ILE A 392 -8.50 -1.79 13.37
N TYR A 393 -8.62 -2.79 14.24
CA TYR A 393 -7.95 -2.86 15.53
C TYR A 393 -7.29 -4.22 15.70
N MET A 394 -5.97 -4.26 15.84
CA MET A 394 -5.26 -5.53 16.03
C MET A 394 -5.56 -6.14 17.39
N LEU A 395 -5.79 -7.46 17.40
CA LEU A 395 -5.82 -8.25 18.62
C LEU A 395 -4.40 -8.37 19.19
N LYS A 396 -4.30 -8.71 20.47
CA LYS A 396 -3.05 -9.17 21.07
C LYS A 396 -2.77 -10.58 20.54
N LEU A 397 -1.53 -10.84 20.13
CA LEU A 397 -1.09 -12.17 19.71
C LEU A 397 -1.34 -13.21 20.81
N MET A 398 -1.97 -14.32 20.42
CA MET A 398 -2.43 -15.42 21.26
C MET A 398 -1.42 -16.57 21.20
N ASP A 399 -1.12 -17.20 22.34
CA ASP A 399 -0.25 -18.38 22.38
C ASP A 399 -0.96 -19.64 21.91
N GLU A 400 -2.28 -19.59 21.89
CA GLU A 400 -3.17 -20.61 21.41
C GLU A 400 -3.03 -20.74 19.88
N SER A 401 -2.84 -21.97 19.37
CA SER A 401 -2.84 -22.29 17.93
C SER A 401 -4.21 -22.82 17.53
N ASP A 402 -4.71 -22.45 16.35
CA ASP A 402 -5.96 -22.91 15.76
C ASP A 402 -5.80 -24.16 14.87
N ASP A 403 -4.65 -24.82 14.88
CA ASP A 403 -4.35 -26.02 14.08
C ASP A 403 -5.13 -27.28 14.52
N SER A 404 -5.92 -27.18 15.60
CA SER A 404 -6.76 -28.26 16.10
C SER A 404 -8.10 -27.77 16.62
N ALA A 405 -9.08 -28.67 16.74
CA ALA A 405 -10.39 -28.37 17.32
C ALA A 405 -10.29 -27.90 18.79
N GLU A 406 -9.38 -28.45 19.60
CA GLU A 406 -9.14 -27.96 20.96
C GLU A 406 -8.53 -26.56 20.94
N GLY A 407 -7.51 -26.37 20.11
CA GLY A 407 -6.77 -25.13 19.98
C GLY A 407 -7.63 -23.95 19.54
N ILE A 408 -8.46 -24.11 18.49
CA ILE A 408 -9.41 -23.06 18.07
C ILE A 408 -10.43 -22.73 19.17
N GLY A 409 -10.79 -23.69 20.03
CA GLY A 409 -11.63 -23.41 21.20
C GLY A 409 -10.95 -22.46 22.20
N GLN A 410 -9.67 -22.68 22.47
CA GLN A 410 -8.86 -21.80 23.33
C GLN A 410 -8.65 -20.42 22.68
N VAL A 411 -8.50 -20.36 21.36
CA VAL A 411 -8.47 -19.10 20.59
C VAL A 411 -9.79 -18.33 20.78
N MET A 412 -10.95 -18.99 20.66
CA MET A 412 -12.25 -18.32 20.87
C MET A 412 -12.41 -17.77 22.29
N GLU A 413 -11.95 -18.50 23.30
CA GLU A 413 -11.90 -18.01 24.69
C GLU A 413 -10.96 -16.79 24.84
N SER A 414 -9.82 -16.79 24.14
CA SER A 414 -8.90 -15.66 24.12
C SER A 414 -9.50 -14.43 23.44
N VAL A 415 -10.17 -14.61 22.29
CA VAL A 415 -10.91 -13.54 21.59
C VAL A 415 -12.01 -12.97 22.50
N GLN A 416 -12.79 -13.82 23.16
CA GLN A 416 -13.81 -13.38 24.13
C GLN A 416 -13.19 -12.57 25.27
N ARG A 417 -12.11 -13.04 25.89
CA ARG A 417 -11.38 -12.29 26.94
C ARG A 417 -10.87 -10.94 26.45
N GLN A 418 -10.30 -10.90 25.24
CA GLN A 418 -9.74 -9.66 24.66
C GLN A 418 -10.83 -8.65 24.26
N SER A 419 -12.06 -9.10 24.00
CA SER A 419 -13.20 -8.23 23.71
C SER A 419 -13.64 -7.38 24.92
N GLY A 420 -13.30 -7.83 26.14
CA GLY A 420 -13.72 -7.21 27.39
C GLY A 420 -15.18 -7.47 27.78
N LEU A 421 -15.91 -8.27 27.01
CA LEU A 421 -17.30 -8.67 27.29
C LEU A 421 -17.34 -9.87 28.24
N THR A 422 -18.40 -9.99 29.05
CA THR A 422 -18.65 -11.26 29.75
C THR A 422 -19.00 -12.37 28.74
N PRO A 423 -18.85 -13.66 29.11
CA PRO A 423 -19.30 -14.74 28.24
C PRO A 423 -20.75 -14.56 27.77
N GLU A 424 -21.67 -14.24 28.67
CA GLU A 424 -23.08 -14.04 28.34
C GLU A 424 -23.28 -12.91 27.31
N GLU A 425 -22.57 -11.80 27.47
CA GLU A 425 -22.64 -10.67 26.54
C GLU A 425 -22.02 -10.99 25.18
N PHE A 426 -20.95 -11.79 25.14
CA PHE A 426 -20.27 -12.18 23.91
C PHE A 426 -21.12 -13.16 23.10
N PHE A 427 -21.67 -14.17 23.76
CA PHE A 427 -22.47 -15.23 23.14
C PHE A 427 -23.90 -14.80 22.79
N ALA A 428 -24.43 -13.74 23.42
CA ALA A 428 -25.72 -13.15 23.06
C ALA A 428 -25.71 -12.37 21.72
N ARG A 429 -24.53 -12.07 21.16
CA ARG A 429 -24.37 -11.29 19.92
C ARG A 429 -24.00 -12.17 18.75
N LEU A 430 -24.43 -11.77 17.56
CA LEU A 430 -23.91 -12.37 16.33
C LEU A 430 -22.44 -11.97 16.12
N GLN A 431 -21.54 -12.94 15.98
CA GLN A 431 -20.10 -12.74 15.85
C GLN A 431 -19.64 -13.22 14.46
N PRO A 432 -19.61 -12.33 13.46
CA PRO A 432 -19.08 -12.69 12.15
C PRO A 432 -17.54 -12.75 12.20
N MET A 433 -16.98 -13.79 11.61
CA MET A 433 -15.54 -14.06 11.59
C MET A 433 -15.09 -14.50 10.20
N ASP A 434 -13.79 -14.34 9.94
CA ASP A 434 -13.12 -14.71 8.71
C ASP A 434 -11.85 -15.48 9.07
N ALA A 435 -11.59 -16.59 8.39
CA ALA A 435 -10.37 -17.37 8.54
C ALA A 435 -10.12 -18.23 7.30
N ASP A 436 -8.96 -18.88 7.26
CA ASP A 436 -8.70 -19.88 6.26
C ASP A 436 -9.63 -21.12 6.41
N LEU A 437 -9.66 -21.99 5.41
CA LEU A 437 -10.54 -23.17 5.44
C LEU A 437 -10.13 -24.18 6.52
N ALA A 438 -8.85 -24.26 6.89
CA ALA A 438 -8.38 -25.21 7.90
C ALA A 438 -8.91 -24.82 9.29
N THR A 439 -8.79 -23.55 9.67
CA THR A 439 -9.35 -22.97 10.90
C THR A 439 -10.86 -23.18 10.96
N ILE A 440 -11.57 -22.94 9.86
CA ILE A 440 -13.03 -23.11 9.80
C ILE A 440 -13.43 -24.58 9.98
N LYS A 441 -12.67 -25.53 9.42
CA LYS A 441 -12.91 -26.96 9.64
C LYS A 441 -12.69 -27.34 11.10
N ASN A 442 -11.61 -26.85 11.72
CA ASN A 442 -11.32 -27.11 13.13
C ASN A 442 -12.42 -26.55 14.03
N PHE A 443 -12.89 -25.34 13.74
CA PHE A 443 -14.02 -24.73 14.45
C PHE A 443 -15.30 -25.54 14.31
N ASN A 444 -15.66 -25.96 13.09
CA ASN A 444 -16.87 -26.76 12.89
C ASN A 444 -16.76 -28.14 13.54
N SER A 445 -15.57 -28.76 13.50
CA SER A 445 -15.32 -30.02 14.23
C SER A 445 -15.49 -29.85 15.74
N LEU A 446 -15.02 -28.73 16.31
CA LEU A 446 -15.23 -28.42 17.72
C LEU A 446 -16.72 -28.28 18.03
N ARG A 447 -17.44 -27.51 17.21
CA ARG A 447 -18.87 -27.29 17.36
C ARG A 447 -19.67 -28.59 17.30
N ASP A 448 -19.34 -29.47 16.36
CA ASP A 448 -20.00 -30.78 16.22
C ASP A 448 -19.77 -31.68 17.44
N ILE A 449 -18.59 -31.61 18.08
CA ILE A 449 -18.27 -32.38 19.29
C ILE A 449 -19.02 -31.84 20.52
N ARG A 450 -19.23 -30.52 20.58
CA ARG A 450 -19.88 -29.84 21.72
C ARG A 450 -21.40 -29.73 21.59
N SER A 451 -21.94 -29.98 20.41
CA SER A 451 -23.37 -29.89 20.13
C SER A 451 -24.09 -31.24 20.29
N PRO A 452 -25.31 -31.27 20.86
CA PRO A 452 -26.04 -30.16 21.46
C PRO A 452 -25.60 -29.88 22.91
N SER A 453 -25.55 -28.60 23.29
CA SER A 453 -25.36 -28.14 24.67
C SER A 453 -26.48 -27.19 25.09
N ASP A 454 -26.75 -27.10 26.39
CA ASP A 454 -27.65 -26.06 26.95
C ASP A 454 -26.92 -24.73 27.18
N PHE A 455 -25.58 -24.72 27.08
CA PHE A 455 -24.75 -23.53 27.29
C PHE A 455 -24.31 -22.94 25.95
N ASP A 456 -24.62 -21.66 25.73
CA ASP A 456 -24.29 -20.95 24.48
C ASP A 456 -22.78 -20.96 24.19
N GLU A 457 -21.95 -20.87 25.23
CA GLU A 457 -20.48 -20.93 25.17
C GLU A 457 -19.96 -22.23 24.53
N ASN A 458 -20.66 -23.34 24.75
CA ASN A 458 -20.28 -24.64 24.22
C ASN A 458 -20.74 -24.82 22.78
N ASN A 459 -21.95 -24.35 22.46
CA ASN A 459 -22.51 -24.47 21.11
C ASN A 459 -21.86 -23.53 20.11
N MET A 460 -21.46 -22.32 20.54
CA MET A 460 -20.89 -21.29 19.67
C MET A 460 -21.75 -20.98 18.43
N ASN A 461 -23.09 -21.15 18.54
CA ASN A 461 -24.03 -20.94 17.44
C ASN A 461 -24.12 -19.48 16.98
N ASN A 462 -23.61 -18.57 17.78
CA ASN A 462 -23.56 -17.15 17.49
C ASN A 462 -22.36 -16.75 16.61
N ILE A 463 -21.40 -17.65 16.40
CA ILE A 463 -20.21 -17.41 15.58
C ILE A 463 -20.47 -17.92 14.16
N ILE A 464 -20.22 -17.05 13.17
CA ILE A 464 -20.34 -17.37 11.75
C ILE A 464 -19.00 -17.13 11.08
N PHE A 465 -18.43 -18.16 10.49
CA PHE A 465 -17.22 -18.02 9.66
C PHE A 465 -17.55 -17.83 8.18
N GLN A 466 -16.90 -16.85 7.57
CA GLN A 466 -16.77 -16.69 6.13
C GLN A 466 -15.42 -17.24 5.67
N LEU A 467 -15.39 -17.87 4.51
CA LEU A 467 -14.14 -18.35 3.91
C LEU A 467 -13.26 -17.14 3.56
N GLY A 468 -11.99 -17.20 3.93
CA GLY A 468 -10.98 -16.24 3.50
C GLY A 468 -10.98 -16.08 1.98
N GLY A 469 -11.24 -14.85 1.51
CA GLY A 469 -11.42 -14.57 0.10
C GLY A 469 -10.15 -14.80 -0.71
N ALA A 470 -8.98 -14.45 -0.15
CA ALA A 470 -7.70 -14.68 -0.81
C ALA A 470 -7.32 -16.16 -0.81
N HIS A 471 -7.45 -16.86 0.31
CA HIS A 471 -7.20 -18.30 0.37
C HIS A 471 -8.12 -19.08 -0.58
N THR A 472 -9.39 -18.66 -0.72
CA THR A 472 -10.33 -19.25 -1.69
C THR A 472 -9.83 -19.04 -3.13
N LEU A 473 -9.46 -17.82 -3.52
CA LEU A 473 -8.88 -17.52 -4.83
C LEU A 473 -7.61 -18.33 -5.07
N TRP A 474 -6.67 -18.34 -4.13
CA TRP A 474 -5.37 -18.99 -4.26
C TRP A 474 -5.48 -20.50 -4.45
N ASN A 475 -6.26 -21.19 -3.61
CA ASN A 475 -6.37 -22.65 -3.67
C ASN A 475 -7.11 -23.12 -4.93
N ILE A 476 -8.17 -22.42 -5.33
CA ILE A 476 -8.91 -22.76 -6.56
C ILE A 476 -8.05 -22.44 -7.79
N ALA A 477 -7.42 -21.27 -7.84
CA ALA A 477 -6.51 -20.90 -8.92
C ALA A 477 -5.35 -21.88 -9.06
N GLN A 478 -4.71 -22.27 -7.96
CA GLN A 478 -3.63 -23.25 -7.96
C GLN A 478 -4.09 -24.60 -8.51
N THR A 479 -5.29 -25.05 -8.13
CA THR A 479 -5.83 -26.33 -8.61
C THR A 479 -6.14 -26.27 -10.10
N ILE A 480 -6.80 -25.20 -10.57
CA ILE A 480 -7.05 -24.96 -11.99
C ILE A 480 -5.72 -24.94 -12.77
N PHE A 481 -4.73 -24.18 -12.28
CA PHE A 481 -3.45 -24.05 -12.94
C PHE A 481 -2.71 -25.40 -13.02
N THR A 482 -2.71 -26.16 -11.92
CA THR A 482 -2.08 -27.49 -11.86
C THR A 482 -2.77 -28.48 -12.79
N THR A 483 -4.10 -28.44 -12.87
CA THR A 483 -4.90 -29.30 -13.76
C THR A 483 -4.56 -29.04 -15.23
N HIS A 484 -4.35 -27.78 -15.60
CA HIS A 484 -3.96 -27.38 -16.95
C HIS A 484 -2.46 -27.32 -17.19
N PHE A 485 -1.65 -27.69 -16.19
CA PHE A 485 -0.21 -27.46 -16.26
C PHE A 485 0.44 -28.30 -17.35
N GLY A 486 0.00 -29.55 -17.51
CA GLY A 486 0.53 -30.53 -18.47
C GLY A 486 1.72 -31.31 -17.95
N ASP A 487 2.37 -32.07 -18.83
CA ASP A 487 3.54 -32.90 -18.52
C ASP A 487 4.82 -32.33 -19.19
N PRO A 488 5.71 -31.66 -18.42
CA PRO A 488 6.97 -31.13 -18.94
C PRO A 488 7.94 -32.18 -19.47
N SER A 489 7.76 -33.46 -19.11
CA SER A 489 8.59 -34.55 -19.63
C SER A 489 8.19 -34.99 -21.05
N ASN A 490 7.01 -34.58 -21.52
CA ASN A 490 6.50 -34.86 -22.85
C ASN A 490 6.61 -33.60 -23.74
N GLU A 491 7.54 -33.62 -24.71
CA GLU A 491 7.76 -32.48 -25.61
C GLU A 491 6.57 -32.10 -26.51
N TYR A 492 5.61 -33.02 -26.68
CA TYR A 492 4.38 -32.80 -27.46
C TYR A 492 3.22 -32.28 -26.61
N ASP A 493 3.40 -32.22 -25.29
CA ASP A 493 2.40 -31.67 -24.39
C ASP A 493 2.37 -30.14 -24.51
N LEU A 494 1.18 -29.59 -24.74
CA LEU A 494 0.92 -28.15 -24.91
C LEU A 494 0.17 -27.56 -23.71
N GLY A 495 0.36 -28.16 -22.53
CA GLY A 495 -0.11 -27.64 -21.26
C GLY A 495 0.53 -26.29 -20.92
N ALA A 496 0.05 -25.69 -19.83
CA ALA A 496 0.46 -24.35 -19.42
C ALA A 496 1.98 -24.20 -19.25
N TRP A 497 2.71 -25.26 -18.85
CA TRP A 497 4.17 -25.27 -18.77
C TRP A 497 4.83 -24.84 -20.09
N ARG A 498 4.30 -25.29 -21.23
CA ARG A 498 4.86 -25.00 -22.56
C ARG A 498 4.61 -23.55 -22.97
N LEU A 499 3.46 -23.00 -22.59
CA LEU A 499 3.13 -21.59 -22.83
C LEU A 499 4.01 -20.66 -21.97
N LEU A 500 4.30 -21.05 -20.72
CA LEU A 500 5.23 -20.34 -19.84
C LEU A 500 6.65 -20.31 -20.42
N GLU A 501 7.17 -21.45 -20.88
CA GLU A 501 8.47 -21.51 -21.57
C GLU A 501 8.48 -20.65 -22.85
N GLY A 502 7.37 -20.67 -23.60
CA GLY A 502 7.17 -19.77 -24.75
C GLY A 502 7.26 -18.30 -24.37
N LEU A 503 6.82 -17.92 -23.17
CA LEU A 503 6.93 -16.57 -22.62
C LEU A 503 8.31 -16.27 -22.00
N GLY A 504 9.22 -17.24 -21.95
CA GLY A 504 10.52 -17.11 -21.28
C GLY A 504 10.44 -17.23 -19.75
N ILE A 505 9.36 -17.79 -19.22
CA ILE A 505 9.13 -17.99 -17.79
C ILE A 505 9.46 -19.46 -17.46
N PRO A 506 10.48 -19.72 -16.61
CA PRO A 506 10.81 -21.08 -16.21
C PRO A 506 9.66 -21.74 -15.45
N HIS A 507 9.15 -22.84 -15.99
CA HIS A 507 7.96 -23.51 -15.45
C HIS A 507 8.15 -24.07 -14.02
N ASP A 508 9.39 -24.42 -13.64
CA ASP A 508 9.77 -24.95 -12.33
C ASP A 508 9.60 -23.93 -11.17
N LYS A 509 9.46 -22.64 -11.50
CA LYS A 509 9.31 -21.55 -10.53
C LYS A 509 7.87 -21.13 -10.27
N VAL A 510 6.91 -21.65 -11.04
CA VAL A 510 5.54 -21.11 -11.11
C VAL A 510 4.60 -21.65 -10.04
N LEU A 511 4.67 -22.95 -9.74
CA LEU A 511 3.78 -23.62 -8.78
C LEU A 511 4.37 -23.69 -7.35
N GLN A 512 5.27 -22.78 -7.00
CA GLN A 512 5.87 -22.76 -5.67
C GLN A 512 4.83 -22.32 -4.62
N LYS A 513 4.56 -23.17 -3.62
CA LYS A 513 3.57 -22.92 -2.55
C LYS A 513 3.78 -21.63 -1.73
N LYS A 514 4.89 -20.92 -1.90
CA LYS A 514 5.25 -19.73 -1.11
C LYS A 514 4.86 -18.42 -1.76
N ASP A 515 4.43 -18.42 -3.02
CA ASP A 515 4.17 -17.18 -3.77
C ASP A 515 2.94 -17.27 -4.67
N PHE A 516 1.76 -17.14 -4.05
CA PHE A 516 0.47 -17.15 -4.77
C PHE A 516 0.28 -15.92 -5.65
N THR A 517 0.90 -14.79 -5.30
CA THR A 517 0.83 -13.56 -6.10
C THR A 517 1.50 -13.77 -7.44
N LEU A 518 2.72 -14.30 -7.45
CA LEU A 518 3.45 -14.62 -8.68
C LEU A 518 2.71 -15.67 -9.51
N MET A 519 2.15 -16.69 -8.87
CA MET A 519 1.35 -17.71 -9.55
C MET A 519 0.15 -17.10 -10.29
N LEU A 520 -0.62 -16.22 -9.64
CA LEU A 520 -1.76 -15.54 -10.26
C LEU A 520 -1.32 -14.64 -11.42
N GLN A 521 -0.20 -13.92 -11.27
CA GLN A 521 0.35 -13.09 -12.33
C GLN A 521 0.73 -13.94 -13.56
N GLN A 522 1.42 -15.05 -13.36
CA GLN A 522 1.85 -15.93 -14.45
C GLN A 522 0.68 -16.61 -15.15
N LEU A 523 -0.36 -17.02 -14.39
CA LEU A 523 -1.61 -17.53 -14.96
C LEU A 523 -2.28 -16.47 -15.87
N GLU A 524 -2.37 -15.23 -15.40
CA GLU A 524 -2.92 -14.13 -16.18
C GLU A 524 -2.09 -13.84 -17.44
N LEU A 525 -0.75 -13.91 -17.38
CA LEU A 525 0.11 -13.74 -18.55
C LEU A 525 -0.14 -14.84 -19.61
N VAL A 526 -0.29 -16.09 -19.18
CA VAL A 526 -0.63 -17.21 -20.08
C VAL A 526 -2.02 -16.97 -20.70
N HIS A 527 -3.00 -16.52 -19.92
CA HIS A 527 -4.34 -16.18 -20.42
C HIS A 527 -4.29 -15.07 -21.48
N LYS A 528 -3.62 -13.95 -21.17
CA LYS A 528 -3.45 -12.82 -22.09
C LYS A 528 -2.74 -13.23 -23.38
N ALA A 529 -1.65 -13.99 -23.29
CA ALA A 529 -0.89 -14.45 -24.45
C ALA A 529 -1.73 -15.38 -25.33
N THR A 530 -2.54 -16.25 -24.72
CA THR A 530 -3.45 -17.13 -25.44
C THR A 530 -4.54 -16.34 -26.18
N LEU A 531 -5.17 -15.36 -25.52
CA LEU A 531 -6.14 -14.47 -26.15
C LEU A 531 -5.52 -13.64 -27.29
N TYR A 532 -4.28 -13.18 -27.12
CA TYR A 532 -3.54 -12.48 -28.17
C TYR A 532 -3.35 -13.37 -29.40
N TYR A 533 -2.99 -14.64 -29.21
CA TYR A 533 -2.93 -15.60 -30.32
C TYR A 533 -4.29 -15.79 -31.01
N CYS A 534 -5.37 -15.98 -30.24
CA CYS A 534 -6.74 -16.11 -30.77
C CYS A 534 -7.16 -14.87 -31.60
N LEU A 535 -6.88 -13.66 -31.12
CA LEU A 535 -7.17 -12.42 -31.83
C LEU A 535 -6.41 -12.32 -33.16
N ARG A 536 -5.13 -12.70 -33.18
CA ARG A 536 -4.35 -12.71 -34.43
C ARG A 536 -4.86 -13.72 -35.44
N VAL A 537 -5.37 -14.86 -34.99
CA VAL A 537 -6.05 -15.85 -35.83
C VAL A 537 -7.37 -15.29 -36.39
N VAL A 538 -8.16 -14.58 -35.59
CA VAL A 538 -9.42 -13.94 -36.02
C VAL A 538 -9.17 -12.87 -37.07
N MET A 539 -8.16 -12.02 -36.85
CA MET A 539 -7.80 -10.93 -37.74
C MET A 539 -7.00 -11.37 -38.99
N ASN A 540 -6.63 -12.66 -39.10
CA ASN A 540 -5.77 -13.20 -40.16
C ASN A 540 -4.40 -12.51 -40.28
N ILE A 541 -3.91 -11.91 -39.19
CA ILE A 541 -2.58 -11.28 -39.10
C ILE A 541 -1.54 -12.22 -38.48
N ASN A 542 -1.86 -13.51 -38.41
CA ASN A 542 -1.05 -14.52 -37.75
C ASN A 542 0.31 -14.76 -38.42
N THR A 543 0.57 -14.26 -39.63
CA THR A 543 1.88 -14.33 -40.33
C THR A 543 2.66 -13.02 -40.28
N GLU A 544 2.05 -11.95 -39.77
CA GLU A 544 2.70 -10.64 -39.68
C GLU A 544 3.74 -10.61 -38.53
N PRO A 545 4.72 -9.69 -38.56
CA PRO A 545 5.61 -9.51 -37.42
C PRO A 545 4.85 -9.13 -36.14
N VAL A 546 5.25 -9.67 -35.00
CA VAL A 546 4.75 -9.22 -33.68
C VAL A 546 5.22 -7.79 -33.45
N SER A 547 4.27 -6.89 -33.22
CA SER A 547 4.49 -5.49 -32.81
C SER A 547 3.68 -5.19 -31.55
N LEU A 548 4.17 -4.28 -30.72
CA LEU A 548 3.47 -3.76 -29.54
C LEU A 548 2.89 -2.36 -29.77
N ASP A 549 2.92 -1.85 -31.00
CA ASP A 549 2.34 -0.56 -31.37
C ASP A 549 0.88 -0.77 -31.82
N PRO A 550 -0.13 -0.45 -30.98
CA PRO A 550 -1.51 -0.75 -31.32
C PRO A 550 -1.98 0.12 -32.48
N GLN A 551 -2.55 -0.50 -33.50
CA GLN A 551 -3.10 0.22 -34.65
C GLN A 551 -4.50 0.76 -34.37
N GLN A 552 -4.83 1.93 -34.91
CA GLN A 552 -6.19 2.46 -34.77
C GLN A 552 -7.13 1.72 -35.74
N LEU A 553 -8.23 1.16 -35.23
CA LEU A 553 -9.27 0.48 -36.01
C LEU A 553 -10.61 1.23 -35.93
N PRO A 554 -11.44 1.19 -36.98
CA PRO A 554 -12.84 1.61 -36.88
C PRO A 554 -13.54 0.93 -35.69
N THR A 555 -14.31 1.67 -34.89
CA THR A 555 -14.95 1.12 -33.68
C THR A 555 -15.89 -0.05 -33.97
N ALA A 556 -16.55 -0.07 -35.12
CA ALA A 556 -17.36 -1.22 -35.54
C ALA A 556 -16.52 -2.48 -35.81
N GLU A 557 -15.34 -2.32 -36.40
CA GLU A 557 -14.39 -3.42 -36.65
C GLU A 557 -13.78 -3.94 -35.34
N TRP A 558 -13.40 -3.02 -34.44
CA TRP A 558 -12.99 -3.33 -33.07
C TRP A 558 -14.02 -4.25 -32.37
N ASN A 559 -15.29 -3.85 -32.37
CA ASN A 559 -16.36 -4.64 -31.76
C ASN A 559 -16.53 -6.01 -32.44
N ALA A 560 -16.52 -6.04 -33.78
CA ALA A 560 -16.69 -7.27 -34.55
C ALA A 560 -15.58 -8.29 -34.27
N ILE A 561 -14.32 -7.85 -34.18
CA ILE A 561 -13.18 -8.71 -33.86
C ILE A 561 -13.33 -9.34 -32.47
N ILE A 562 -13.72 -8.57 -31.47
CA ILE A 562 -13.88 -9.05 -30.09
C ILE A 562 -14.98 -10.11 -30.04
N VAL A 563 -16.15 -9.82 -30.63
CA VAL A 563 -17.29 -10.75 -30.65
C VAL A 563 -16.96 -12.02 -31.43
N GLU A 564 -16.26 -11.91 -32.56
CA GLU A 564 -15.84 -13.08 -33.35
C GLU A 564 -14.84 -13.95 -32.58
N CYS A 565 -13.88 -13.33 -31.87
CA CYS A 565 -12.95 -14.05 -31.00
C CYS A 565 -13.69 -14.81 -29.90
N TYR A 566 -14.66 -14.16 -29.25
CA TYR A 566 -15.51 -14.81 -28.26
C TYR A 566 -16.26 -16.02 -28.85
N ASN A 567 -16.95 -15.81 -29.98
CA ASN A 567 -17.77 -16.86 -30.61
C ASN A 567 -16.93 -18.07 -31.04
N ARG A 568 -15.72 -17.84 -31.54
CA ARG A 568 -14.81 -18.90 -32.00
C ARG A 568 -14.14 -19.68 -30.88
N PHE A 569 -13.74 -19.03 -29.79
CA PHE A 569 -12.84 -19.66 -28.80
C PHE A 569 -13.37 -19.66 -27.35
N CYS A 570 -14.21 -18.71 -26.95
CA CYS A 570 -14.58 -18.48 -25.55
C CYS A 570 -16.04 -18.87 -25.23
N SER A 571 -16.89 -18.98 -26.24
CA SER A 571 -18.32 -19.29 -26.08
C SER A 571 -18.58 -20.72 -25.59
N PRO A 572 -19.72 -20.99 -24.92
CA PRO A 572 -20.16 -22.35 -24.63
C PRO A 572 -20.25 -23.23 -25.88
N GLN A 573 -20.68 -22.67 -27.01
CA GLN A 573 -20.78 -23.36 -28.30
C GLN A 573 -19.39 -23.68 -28.88
N ALA A 574 -18.38 -22.85 -28.65
CA ALA A 574 -16.99 -23.18 -29.01
C ALA A 574 -16.49 -24.40 -28.24
N ARG A 575 -16.75 -24.46 -26.92
CA ARG A 575 -16.39 -25.62 -26.09
C ARG A 575 -17.13 -26.89 -26.50
N ALA A 576 -18.44 -26.80 -26.74
CA ALA A 576 -19.23 -27.94 -27.22
C ALA A 576 -18.69 -28.48 -28.55
N ARG A 577 -18.45 -27.60 -29.53
CA ARG A 577 -17.84 -27.99 -30.82
C ARG A 577 -16.47 -28.63 -30.62
N ALA A 578 -15.62 -28.07 -29.77
CA ALA A 578 -14.29 -28.62 -29.51
C ALA A 578 -14.34 -29.99 -28.80
N ALA A 579 -15.37 -30.26 -27.98
CA ALA A 579 -15.58 -31.55 -27.36
C ALA A 579 -16.08 -32.61 -28.36
N ASP A 580 -16.90 -32.21 -29.34
CA ASP A 580 -17.36 -33.08 -30.43
C ASP A 580 -16.25 -33.41 -31.43
N LEU A 581 -15.35 -32.44 -31.65
CA LEU A 581 -14.12 -32.66 -32.40
C LEU A 581 -13.23 -33.61 -31.60
N LYS A 582 -12.81 -34.73 -32.20
CA LYS A 582 -11.84 -35.66 -31.60
C LYS A 582 -10.42 -35.08 -31.54
N SER A 583 -10.31 -33.77 -31.29
CA SER A 583 -9.07 -33.02 -31.12
C SER A 583 -8.86 -32.69 -29.64
N PRO A 584 -7.97 -33.44 -28.96
CA PRO A 584 -7.62 -33.13 -27.57
C PRO A 584 -7.02 -31.73 -27.41
N LYS A 585 -6.31 -31.24 -28.42
CA LYS A 585 -5.57 -29.98 -28.35
C LYS A 585 -6.49 -28.76 -28.41
N GLN A 586 -7.43 -28.73 -29.35
CA GLN A 586 -8.40 -27.63 -29.43
C GLN A 586 -9.32 -27.64 -28.21
N HIS A 587 -9.75 -28.83 -27.76
CA HIS A 587 -10.53 -28.98 -26.53
C HIS A 587 -9.79 -28.41 -25.31
N ASN A 588 -8.54 -28.81 -25.10
CA ASN A 588 -7.73 -28.34 -23.97
C ASN A 588 -7.53 -26.81 -24.00
N LEU A 589 -7.33 -26.22 -25.18
CA LEU A 589 -7.19 -24.78 -25.35
C LEU A 589 -8.43 -24.02 -24.86
N VAL A 590 -9.62 -24.40 -25.33
CA VAL A 590 -10.87 -23.66 -25.03
C VAL A 590 -11.37 -23.90 -23.60
N VAL A 591 -11.12 -25.08 -23.03
CA VAL A 591 -11.43 -25.36 -21.62
C VAL A 591 -10.50 -24.55 -20.72
N ARG A 592 -9.18 -24.53 -21.00
CA ARG A 592 -8.22 -23.72 -20.23
C ARG A 592 -8.57 -22.23 -20.28
N LEU A 593 -8.93 -21.70 -21.46
CA LEU A 593 -9.37 -20.31 -21.61
C LEU A 593 -10.56 -20.00 -20.69
N GLN A 594 -11.56 -20.88 -20.63
CA GLN A 594 -12.72 -20.72 -19.74
C GLN A 594 -12.33 -20.73 -18.27
N GLU A 595 -11.56 -21.71 -17.83
CA GLU A 595 -11.22 -21.82 -16.40
C GLU A 595 -10.28 -20.70 -15.95
N PHE A 596 -9.29 -20.33 -16.78
CA PHE A 596 -8.39 -19.20 -16.48
C PHE A 596 -9.16 -17.88 -16.46
N SER A 597 -10.16 -17.70 -17.34
CA SER A 597 -11.02 -16.52 -17.33
C SER A 597 -11.75 -16.34 -16.00
N THR A 598 -12.21 -17.42 -15.36
CA THR A 598 -12.85 -17.33 -14.02
C THR A 598 -11.88 -16.87 -12.94
N VAL A 599 -10.62 -17.31 -12.98
CA VAL A 599 -9.57 -16.90 -12.03
C VAL A 599 -9.20 -15.43 -12.23
N VAL A 600 -9.01 -15.02 -13.48
CA VAL A 600 -8.72 -13.63 -13.85
C VAL A 600 -9.89 -12.73 -13.42
N GLU A 601 -11.13 -13.16 -13.66
CA GLU A 601 -12.31 -12.39 -13.25
C GLU A 601 -12.46 -12.31 -11.74
N ALA A 602 -12.28 -13.40 -10.99
CA ALA A 602 -12.31 -13.36 -9.52
C ALA A 602 -11.28 -12.36 -8.97
N ASN A 603 -10.04 -12.42 -9.46
CA ASN A 603 -8.99 -11.48 -9.05
C ASN A 603 -9.34 -10.02 -9.40
N ASN A 604 -9.88 -9.78 -10.59
CA ASN A 604 -10.30 -8.44 -11.03
C ASN A 604 -11.51 -7.91 -10.24
N ALA A 605 -12.51 -8.74 -9.98
CA ALA A 605 -13.66 -8.42 -9.16
C ALA A 605 -13.24 -8.10 -7.72
N MET A 606 -12.34 -8.90 -7.15
CA MET A 606 -11.75 -8.65 -5.83
C MET A 606 -11.03 -7.31 -5.78
N LYS A 607 -10.14 -7.01 -6.73
CA LYS A 607 -9.42 -5.72 -6.80
C LYS A 607 -10.37 -4.53 -6.99
N ALA A 608 -11.42 -4.70 -7.80
CA ALA A 608 -12.44 -3.68 -8.03
C ALA A 608 -13.39 -3.48 -6.84
N GLY A 609 -13.39 -4.39 -5.86
CA GLY A 609 -14.36 -4.39 -4.77
C GLY A 609 -15.78 -4.72 -5.23
N ASP A 610 -15.95 -5.39 -6.36
CA ASP A 610 -17.25 -5.76 -6.92
C ASP A 610 -17.66 -7.14 -6.40
N ILE A 611 -18.40 -7.14 -5.29
CA ILE A 611 -18.82 -8.37 -4.63
C ILE A 611 -19.88 -9.12 -5.43
N GLY A 612 -20.66 -8.41 -6.25
CA GLY A 612 -21.65 -9.02 -7.14
C GLY A 612 -20.98 -9.90 -8.19
N ARG A 613 -19.98 -9.36 -8.90
CA ARG A 613 -19.17 -10.15 -9.86
C ARG A 613 -18.43 -11.30 -9.19
N LEU A 614 -17.84 -11.07 -8.02
CA LEU A 614 -17.16 -12.13 -7.29
C LEU A 614 -18.11 -13.28 -6.91
N MET A 615 -19.33 -12.96 -6.46
CA MET A 615 -20.33 -13.96 -6.09
C MET A 615 -20.77 -14.81 -7.29
N ASN A 616 -20.87 -14.21 -8.48
CA ASN A 616 -21.15 -14.93 -9.72
C ASN A 616 -20.03 -15.92 -10.06
N VAL A 617 -18.76 -15.54 -9.84
CA VAL A 617 -17.65 -16.48 -10.00
C VAL A 617 -17.68 -17.59 -8.95
N TRP A 618 -18.00 -17.28 -7.69
CA TRP A 618 -18.10 -18.28 -6.64
C TRP A 618 -19.24 -19.28 -6.86
N LYS A 619 -20.35 -18.88 -7.49
CA LYS A 619 -21.39 -19.80 -7.98
C LYS A 619 -20.81 -20.80 -9.00
N MET A 620 -20.09 -20.30 -10.02
CA MET A 620 -19.41 -21.17 -10.99
C MET A 620 -18.40 -22.11 -10.32
N TRP A 621 -17.57 -21.59 -9.41
CA TRP A 621 -16.59 -22.38 -8.67
C TRP A 621 -17.21 -23.42 -7.74
N SER A 622 -18.40 -23.16 -7.20
CA SER A 622 -19.14 -24.14 -6.40
C SER A 622 -19.44 -25.43 -7.16
N VAL A 623 -19.67 -25.30 -8.48
CA VAL A 623 -19.86 -26.44 -9.40
C VAL A 623 -18.50 -26.99 -9.87
N MET A 624 -17.58 -26.13 -10.31
CA MET A 624 -16.27 -26.55 -10.84
C MET A 624 -15.43 -27.30 -9.79
N ALA A 625 -15.49 -26.89 -8.53
CA ALA A 625 -14.75 -27.53 -7.44
C ALA A 625 -15.17 -29.00 -7.22
N GLN A 626 -16.36 -29.41 -7.68
CA GLN A 626 -16.78 -30.82 -7.60
C GLN A 626 -15.98 -31.72 -8.56
N SER A 627 -15.54 -31.19 -9.70
CA SER A 627 -14.80 -31.95 -10.72
C SER A 627 -13.27 -31.80 -10.62
N LEU A 628 -12.78 -30.74 -9.96
CA LEU A 628 -11.35 -30.46 -9.86
C LEU A 628 -10.69 -31.31 -8.74
N PRO A 629 -9.61 -32.05 -9.06
CA PRO A 629 -8.96 -32.92 -8.08
C PRO A 629 -8.27 -32.10 -6.98
N GLY A 630 -8.38 -32.56 -5.73
CA GLY A 630 -7.69 -31.94 -4.59
C GLY A 630 -8.47 -30.84 -3.85
N LEU A 631 -9.62 -30.38 -4.38
CA LEU A 631 -10.49 -29.39 -3.73
C LEU A 631 -11.57 -30.00 -2.83
N THR A 632 -11.38 -31.21 -2.30
CA THR A 632 -12.41 -31.97 -1.56
C THR A 632 -13.11 -31.17 -0.46
N HIS A 633 -12.38 -30.33 0.27
CA HIS A 633 -12.96 -29.47 1.30
C HIS A 633 -13.67 -28.24 0.70
N TYR A 634 -13.04 -27.50 -0.23
CA TYR A 634 -13.67 -26.36 -0.89
C TYR A 634 -14.94 -26.75 -1.66
N ALA A 635 -14.96 -27.94 -2.26
CA ALA A 635 -16.15 -28.53 -2.90
C ALA A 635 -17.33 -28.70 -1.93
N SER A 636 -17.10 -28.74 -0.62
CA SER A 636 -18.17 -28.81 0.38
C SER A 636 -18.47 -27.46 1.04
N TYR A 637 -17.45 -26.65 1.32
CA TYR A 637 -17.58 -25.42 2.11
C TYR A 637 -17.95 -24.20 1.26
N LEU A 638 -17.41 -24.06 0.05
CA LEU A 638 -17.73 -22.93 -0.82
C LEU A 638 -19.22 -22.91 -1.22
N PRO A 639 -19.83 -24.02 -1.69
CA PRO A 639 -21.25 -24.04 -2.00
C PRO A 639 -22.14 -23.70 -0.80
N ARG A 640 -21.76 -24.16 0.42
CA ARG A 640 -22.49 -23.81 1.65
C ARG A 640 -22.48 -22.31 1.91
N LEU A 641 -21.32 -21.66 1.75
CA LEU A 641 -21.21 -20.21 1.92
C LEU A 641 -22.00 -19.46 0.85
N VAL A 642 -21.95 -19.91 -0.41
CA VAL A 642 -22.73 -19.30 -1.50
C VAL A 642 -24.22 -19.40 -1.24
N LEU A 643 -24.75 -20.55 -0.83
CA LEU A 643 -26.17 -20.70 -0.45
C LEU A 643 -26.52 -19.84 0.76
N LEU A 644 -25.65 -19.82 1.77
CA LEU A 644 -25.86 -19.03 2.98
C LEU A 644 -26.05 -17.55 2.61
N LEU A 645 -25.13 -17.01 1.81
CA LEU A 645 -25.12 -15.61 1.42
C LEU A 645 -26.19 -15.24 0.39
N ASN A 646 -26.61 -16.15 -0.50
CA ASN A 646 -27.53 -15.81 -1.59
C ASN A 646 -28.99 -16.19 -1.34
N GLU A 647 -29.23 -17.30 -0.65
CA GLU A 647 -30.55 -17.92 -0.58
C GLU A 647 -31.12 -17.99 0.85
N ILE A 648 -30.24 -18.15 1.85
CA ILE A 648 -30.68 -18.48 3.22
C ILE A 648 -30.79 -17.22 4.09
N LEU A 649 -29.79 -16.34 4.07
CA LEU A 649 -29.77 -15.19 4.98
C LEU A 649 -30.76 -14.09 4.56
N PRO A 650 -31.35 -13.37 5.53
CA PRO A 650 -32.16 -12.19 5.25
C PRO A 650 -31.37 -11.13 4.46
N PRO A 651 -32.04 -10.32 3.62
CA PRO A 651 -31.35 -9.42 2.69
C PRO A 651 -30.32 -8.50 3.34
N SER A 652 -30.61 -7.92 4.51
CA SER A 652 -29.70 -6.99 5.18
C SER A 652 -28.48 -7.70 5.77
N LEU A 653 -28.67 -8.89 6.34
CA LEU A 653 -27.58 -9.69 6.89
C LEU A 653 -26.69 -10.28 5.77
N SER A 654 -27.31 -10.76 4.70
CA SER A 654 -26.62 -11.17 3.46
C SER A 654 -25.74 -10.05 2.93
N LYS A 655 -26.32 -8.85 2.74
CA LYS A 655 -25.60 -7.68 2.26
C LYS A 655 -24.46 -7.28 3.19
N LEU A 656 -24.69 -7.29 4.50
CA LEU A 656 -23.66 -6.99 5.50
C LEU A 656 -22.46 -7.94 5.38
N LEU A 657 -22.70 -9.25 5.36
CA LEU A 657 -21.62 -10.25 5.27
C LEU A 657 -20.89 -10.16 3.92
N LYS A 658 -21.60 -9.99 2.81
CA LYS A 658 -21.00 -9.79 1.47
C LYS A 658 -20.12 -8.55 1.42
N HIS A 659 -20.61 -7.42 1.89
CA HIS A 659 -19.89 -6.13 1.85
C HIS A 659 -18.69 -6.06 2.78
N ASN A 660 -18.55 -7.03 3.69
CA ASN A 660 -17.38 -7.15 4.55
C ASN A 660 -16.44 -8.28 4.12
N LEU A 661 -16.63 -8.97 2.98
CA LEU A 661 -15.63 -9.94 2.49
C LEU A 661 -14.32 -9.26 2.02
N LEU A 662 -14.44 -8.03 1.52
CA LEU A 662 -13.34 -7.22 0.99
C LEU A 662 -13.37 -5.82 1.58
N PHE A 663 -12.24 -5.13 1.59
CA PHE A 663 -12.16 -3.70 1.88
C PHE A 663 -10.99 -3.04 1.14
N SER A 664 -10.98 -1.70 1.05
CA SER A 664 -9.85 -0.95 0.50
C SER A 664 -8.98 -0.38 1.63
N PRO A 665 -7.77 -0.92 1.90
CA PRO A 665 -6.91 -0.44 2.98
C PRO A 665 -6.45 0.99 2.75
N SER A 666 -6.23 1.35 1.47
CA SER A 666 -5.74 2.67 1.06
C SER A 666 -6.84 3.69 0.80
N GLY A 667 -8.11 3.26 0.79
CA GLY A 667 -9.25 4.12 0.46
C GLY A 667 -9.43 4.39 -1.04
N ARG A 668 -8.59 3.79 -1.90
CA ARG A 668 -8.59 4.02 -3.34
C ARG A 668 -9.54 3.04 -4.07
N PRO A 669 -10.26 3.50 -5.10
CA PRO A 669 -10.93 2.61 -6.05
C PRO A 669 -9.93 1.63 -6.70
N GLY A 670 -10.36 0.40 -6.99
CA GLY A 670 -9.53 -0.61 -7.63
C GLY A 670 -8.41 -1.21 -6.77
N HIS A 671 -8.36 -0.88 -5.47
CA HIS A 671 -7.34 -1.35 -4.51
C HIS A 671 -7.97 -2.09 -3.33
N PHE A 672 -8.98 -2.90 -3.60
CA PHE A 672 -9.60 -3.76 -2.61
C PHE A 672 -8.80 -5.03 -2.39
N VAL A 673 -8.82 -5.53 -1.16
CA VAL A 673 -8.20 -6.80 -0.77
C VAL A 673 -9.17 -7.60 0.09
N ALA A 674 -8.97 -8.92 0.15
CA ALA A 674 -9.66 -9.76 1.12
C ALA A 674 -9.08 -9.56 2.53
N LYS A 675 -9.93 -9.81 3.53
CA LYS A 675 -9.57 -9.67 4.95
C LYS A 675 -8.38 -10.51 5.37
N ASP A 676 -8.37 -11.78 4.94
CA ASP A 676 -7.32 -12.75 5.21
C ASP A 676 -6.00 -12.35 4.54
N PHE A 677 -6.03 -11.80 3.33
CA PHE A 677 -4.84 -11.23 2.70
C PHE A 677 -4.25 -10.06 3.48
N TYR A 678 -5.11 -9.17 3.98
CA TYR A 678 -4.64 -8.05 4.81
C TYR A 678 -4.02 -8.53 6.12
N LEU A 679 -4.59 -9.56 6.75
CA LEU A 679 -4.00 -10.21 7.92
C LEU A 679 -2.64 -10.79 7.59
N GLU A 680 -2.51 -11.46 6.44
CA GLU A 680 -1.24 -12.05 6.03
C GLU A 680 -0.15 -10.98 5.81
N ASN A 681 -0.51 -9.84 5.22
CA ASN A 681 0.41 -8.68 5.14
C ASN A 681 0.82 -8.18 6.54
N CYS A 682 -0.10 -8.15 7.51
CA CYS A 682 0.22 -7.82 8.89
C CYS A 682 1.15 -8.88 9.53
N ASN A 683 0.93 -10.17 9.26
CA ASN A 683 1.79 -11.27 9.70
C ASN A 683 3.21 -11.09 9.17
N TYR A 684 3.37 -10.73 7.89
CA TYR A 684 4.66 -10.39 7.30
C TYR A 684 5.34 -9.23 8.04
N TRP A 685 4.65 -8.11 8.26
CA TRP A 685 5.21 -6.99 9.02
C TRP A 685 5.62 -7.36 10.44
N LEU A 686 4.80 -8.17 11.12
CA LEU A 686 5.11 -8.62 12.48
C LEU A 686 6.39 -9.46 12.49
N LYS A 687 6.52 -10.39 11.53
CA LYS A 687 7.74 -11.19 11.29
C LYS A 687 8.94 -10.29 10.94
N PHE A 688 8.76 -9.24 10.14
CA PHE A 688 9.83 -8.28 9.79
C PHE A 688 10.40 -7.58 11.01
N PHE A 689 9.54 -6.97 11.83
CA PHE A 689 9.97 -6.27 13.04
C PHE A 689 10.57 -7.23 14.08
N PHE A 690 10.01 -8.44 14.22
CA PHE A 690 10.56 -9.49 15.07
C PHE A 690 11.98 -9.86 14.65
N ASN A 691 12.18 -10.18 13.37
CA ASN A 691 13.47 -10.64 12.85
C ASN A 691 14.57 -9.56 12.89
N ARG A 692 14.20 -8.27 12.90
CA ARG A 692 15.13 -7.13 12.96
C ARG A 692 15.29 -6.51 14.36
N GLY A 693 14.68 -7.08 15.40
CA GLY A 693 14.70 -6.55 16.78
C GLY A 693 16.04 -6.66 17.54
N GLY A 694 17.05 -7.34 16.99
CA GLY A 694 18.35 -7.55 17.63
C GLY A 694 18.41 -8.79 18.54
N VAL A 695 19.50 -8.94 19.30
CA VAL A 695 19.84 -10.18 20.06
C VAL A 695 18.85 -10.42 21.22
N GLY A 696 18.25 -11.63 21.27
CA GLY A 696 17.38 -12.07 22.35
C GLY A 696 15.89 -11.83 22.09
N THR A 697 15.42 -12.16 20.89
CA THR A 697 14.05 -11.89 20.44
C THR A 697 13.02 -12.56 21.36
N ASP A 698 12.42 -11.75 22.22
CA ASP A 698 11.44 -12.19 23.22
C ASP A 698 10.04 -12.21 22.60
N ILE A 699 9.41 -13.38 22.58
CA ILE A 699 8.03 -13.54 22.12
C ILE A 699 7.06 -12.69 22.95
N GLN A 700 7.37 -12.44 24.22
CA GLN A 700 6.55 -11.58 25.06
C GLN A 700 6.55 -10.14 24.55
N ARG A 701 7.68 -9.64 24.04
CA ARG A 701 7.75 -8.33 23.39
C ARG A 701 6.95 -8.32 22.09
N LEU A 702 6.99 -9.38 21.29
CA LEU A 702 6.14 -9.49 20.09
C LEU A 702 4.65 -9.36 20.46
N LYS A 703 4.24 -10.11 21.47
CA LYS A 703 2.87 -10.16 21.96
C LYS A 703 2.42 -8.85 22.59
N GLU A 704 3.19 -8.30 23.50
CA GLU A 704 2.79 -7.13 24.28
C GLU A 704 3.05 -5.80 23.57
N LEU A 705 3.99 -5.76 22.64
CA LEU A 705 4.42 -4.50 22.02
C LEU A 705 4.00 -4.39 20.57
N TYR A 706 4.38 -5.37 19.76
CA TYR A 706 4.30 -5.24 18.31
C TYR A 706 2.94 -5.61 17.77
N SER A 707 2.32 -6.67 18.31
CA SER A 707 1.05 -7.18 17.80
C SER A 707 -0.03 -6.08 17.78
N THR A 708 -0.37 -5.50 18.92
CA THR A 708 -1.42 -4.47 18.98
C THR A 708 -1.08 -3.15 18.30
N ASN A 709 0.21 -2.89 18.03
CA ASN A 709 0.69 -1.61 17.48
C ASN A 709 1.25 -1.73 16.05
N ILE A 710 1.03 -2.85 15.35
CA ILE A 710 1.68 -3.09 14.06
C ILE A 710 1.39 -2.01 13.02
N ILE A 711 0.14 -1.53 12.97
CA ILE A 711 -0.31 -0.48 12.03
C ILE A 711 0.44 0.82 12.29
N LEU A 712 0.69 1.14 13.56
CA LEU A 712 1.47 2.32 13.92
C LEU A 712 2.95 2.12 13.56
N LEU A 713 3.52 0.94 13.82
CA LEU A 713 4.91 0.65 13.48
C LEU A 713 5.16 0.75 11.97
N GLN A 714 4.24 0.24 11.16
CA GLN A 714 4.23 0.42 9.69
C GLN A 714 4.22 1.91 9.32
N SER A 715 3.29 2.69 9.88
CA SER A 715 3.20 4.14 9.65
C SER A 715 4.49 4.88 10.03
N MET A 716 5.09 4.53 11.17
CA MET A 716 6.38 5.09 11.59
C MET A 716 7.49 4.74 10.60
N PHE A 717 7.55 3.50 10.14
CA PHE A 717 8.54 3.06 9.18
C PHE A 717 8.43 3.85 7.87
N HIS A 718 7.21 4.01 7.31
CA HIS A 718 7.01 4.81 6.10
C HIS A 718 7.39 6.28 6.30
N SER A 719 6.98 6.89 7.43
CA SER A 719 7.31 8.28 7.77
C SER A 719 8.83 8.49 7.88
N LEU A 720 9.56 7.54 8.46
CA LEU A 720 11.03 7.60 8.54
C LEU A 720 11.72 7.49 7.17
N GLN A 721 11.17 6.69 6.24
CA GLN A 721 11.69 6.62 4.87
C GLN A 721 11.49 7.97 4.16
N VAL A 722 10.34 8.61 4.34
CA VAL A 722 10.07 9.95 3.78
C VAL A 722 11.01 11.01 4.40
N ASP A 723 11.20 10.99 5.71
CA ASP A 723 12.12 11.89 6.44
C ASP A 723 13.58 11.71 5.99
N SER A 724 13.94 10.51 5.53
CA SER A 724 15.27 10.23 4.96
C SER A 724 15.46 10.80 3.53
N GLY A 725 14.43 11.44 2.97
CA GLY A 725 14.46 12.08 1.65
C GLY A 725 13.99 11.18 0.51
N LYS A 726 13.26 10.09 0.80
CA LYS A 726 12.65 9.23 -0.22
C LYS A 726 11.22 9.64 -0.52
N ASN A 727 10.79 9.47 -1.77
CA ASN A 727 9.40 9.65 -2.16
C ASN A 727 8.69 8.29 -2.09
N ARG A 728 7.61 8.20 -1.31
CA ARG A 728 6.74 7.01 -1.30
C ARG A 728 5.88 7.03 -2.55
N ILE A 729 5.97 5.99 -3.36
CA ILE A 729 5.21 5.81 -4.59
C ILE A 729 4.28 4.61 -4.38
N TYR A 730 3.02 4.78 -4.73
CA TYR A 730 2.11 3.64 -4.84
C TYR A 730 2.22 3.06 -6.25
N GLN A 731 2.48 1.76 -6.31
CA GLN A 731 2.65 1.03 -7.55
C GLN A 731 1.38 0.26 -7.85
N SER A 732 0.81 0.54 -9.02
CA SER A 732 -0.07 -0.40 -9.70
C SER A 732 0.80 -1.24 -10.63
N HIS A 733 1.28 -2.41 -10.17
CA HIS A 733 2.03 -3.31 -11.04
C HIS A 733 1.13 -3.77 -12.19
N LYS A 734 1.43 -3.31 -13.41
CA LYS A 734 0.74 -3.78 -14.62
C LYS A 734 1.37 -5.08 -15.07
N ASN A 735 0.65 -6.18 -14.85
CA ASN A 735 1.03 -7.50 -15.30
C ASN A 735 0.88 -7.57 -16.84
N SER A 736 1.97 -7.31 -17.57
CA SER A 736 1.98 -7.06 -19.01
C SER A 736 3.02 -7.91 -19.72
N LEU A 737 2.75 -8.20 -21.00
CA LEU A 737 3.62 -9.00 -21.85
C LEU A 737 4.60 -8.11 -22.61
N ASP A 738 5.90 -8.36 -22.47
CA ASP A 738 6.90 -7.64 -23.27
C ASP A 738 7.01 -8.21 -24.70
N LEU A 739 7.62 -7.40 -25.59
CA LEU A 739 7.71 -7.71 -27.02
C LEU A 739 8.46 -9.03 -27.27
N ARG A 740 9.52 -9.30 -26.51
CA ARG A 740 10.37 -10.48 -26.72
C ARG A 740 9.65 -11.74 -26.26
N SER A 741 9.01 -11.70 -25.08
CA SER A 741 8.17 -12.79 -24.60
C SER A 741 7.04 -13.11 -25.56
N LEU A 742 6.36 -12.09 -26.12
CA LEU A 742 5.31 -12.29 -27.12
C LEU A 742 5.85 -12.86 -28.45
N GLN A 743 7.03 -12.44 -28.89
CA GLN A 743 7.67 -12.98 -30.10
C GLN A 743 8.00 -14.46 -29.95
N MET A 744 8.61 -14.84 -28.83
CA MET A 744 8.93 -16.25 -28.55
C MET A 744 7.67 -17.10 -28.42
N PHE A 745 6.68 -16.59 -27.66
CA PHE A 745 5.41 -17.26 -27.47
C PHE A 745 4.67 -17.45 -28.80
N TRP A 746 4.62 -16.41 -29.63
CA TRP A 746 3.98 -16.49 -30.94
C TRP A 746 4.67 -17.51 -31.84
N GLY A 747 6.01 -17.55 -31.87
CA GLY A 747 6.75 -18.55 -32.64
C GLY A 747 6.36 -19.98 -32.24
N MET A 748 6.37 -20.25 -30.93
CA MET A 748 5.92 -21.55 -30.38
C MET A 748 4.45 -21.83 -30.73
N ALA A 749 3.56 -20.89 -30.48
CA ALA A 749 2.12 -21.06 -30.66
C ALA A 749 1.72 -21.25 -32.14
N HIS A 750 2.42 -20.57 -33.06
CA HIS A 750 2.21 -20.69 -34.49
C HIS A 750 2.74 -22.03 -35.02
N ASP A 751 3.96 -22.42 -34.65
CA ASP A 751 4.57 -23.68 -35.08
C ASP A 751 3.79 -24.89 -34.59
N GLN A 752 3.26 -24.81 -33.37
CA GLN A 752 2.43 -25.85 -32.77
C GLN A 752 0.96 -25.76 -33.19
N ASP A 753 0.55 -24.73 -33.97
CA ASP A 753 -0.84 -24.50 -34.43
C ASP A 753 -1.86 -24.61 -33.28
N LEU A 754 -1.70 -23.88 -32.16
CA LEU A 754 -2.49 -24.07 -30.92
C LEU A 754 -4.00 -24.18 -31.15
N ALA A 755 -4.57 -23.42 -32.09
CA ALA A 755 -6.01 -23.43 -32.40
C ALA A 755 -6.45 -24.48 -33.44
N GLU A 756 -5.52 -25.24 -34.03
CA GLU A 756 -5.76 -26.23 -35.09
C GLU A 756 -6.43 -25.65 -36.36
N GLU A 757 -5.97 -24.48 -36.78
CA GLU A 757 -6.56 -23.75 -37.91
C GLU A 757 -5.75 -23.97 -39.20
N TYR A 758 -4.48 -24.37 -39.11
CA TYR A 758 -3.56 -24.44 -40.26
C TYR A 758 -3.34 -25.87 -40.79
N THR A 759 -3.58 -26.89 -39.97
CA THR A 759 -3.30 -28.31 -40.27
C THR A 759 -4.13 -28.91 -41.41
N ASN A 760 -5.31 -28.35 -41.72
CA ASN A 760 -6.11 -28.78 -42.88
C ASN A 760 -5.62 -28.22 -44.24
N ARG A 761 -4.62 -27.33 -44.29
CA ARG A 761 -4.07 -26.78 -45.55
C ARG A 761 -2.83 -27.52 -46.08
N ARG A 762 -2.25 -28.47 -45.33
CA ARG A 762 -1.01 -29.19 -45.70
C ARG A 762 -1.26 -30.55 -46.40
N GLY A 763 -2.36 -30.69 -47.13
CA GLY A 763 -2.61 -31.83 -48.04
C GLY A 763 -1.87 -31.76 -49.39
N GLY A 764 -1.07 -30.72 -49.64
CA GLY A 764 -0.22 -30.59 -50.83
C GLY A 764 1.25 -30.61 -50.44
N GLY A 765 1.94 -31.71 -50.72
CA GLY A 765 3.32 -31.94 -50.31
C GLY A 765 4.30 -30.83 -50.71
N ARG A 766 5.20 -30.49 -49.79
CA ARG A 766 6.49 -29.87 -50.11
C ARG A 766 7.60 -30.67 -49.42
N LYS A 767 8.43 -31.32 -50.25
CA LYS A 767 9.73 -31.88 -49.86
C LYS A 767 10.59 -30.76 -49.28
N LYS A 768 11.22 -31.01 -48.14
CA LYS A 768 12.29 -30.16 -47.57
C LYS A 768 13.47 -30.09 -48.54
N PRO A 769 14.19 -28.96 -48.65
CA PRO A 769 15.58 -28.99 -49.07
C PRO A 769 16.46 -29.65 -48.00
#